data_AF-A0A7M3X4L9-F1
#
_entry.id   AF-A0A7M3X4L9-F1
#
_cell.length_a   1.000
_cell.length_b   1.000
_cell.length_c   1.000
_cell.angle_alpha   90.00
_cell.angle_beta   90.00
_cell.angle_gamma   90.00
#
_symmetry.space_group_name_H-M   'P 1'
#
loop_
_entity.id
_entity.type
_entity.pdbx_description
1 polymer ?
#
loop_
_entity_poly.entity_id
_entity_poly.type
_entity_poly.pdbx_seq_one_letter_code
_entity_poly.pdbx_strand_id
1 'polypeptide(L)'
;STQWNDTDGDGYGDNAAGSVPDACPNVYGESWQNGTYGCPDADADGWSDAEDTHPGDQTQWADSDGDGYGDNPGGTNPDACPTQYGNSTQGNRLGCLDNDGDGWDNTIDALPDLPTQWLDQDGDGYGDNATGLQPDACPGEAGTSTIGLYGCVDDDGDGYANITDDFPNDPTRYIDSDGDGYDDAEDACPMITGNSTTDRVGCLDSDGDGASDPTLPVGNASGWNHSNGADAFPFDPTQTTDSDEDGYGDNAAGFQPDACPATAGASNVDRFGCADDDGDGTSDANDAFLGEPTQWTDSDGDGYGDNPNGTQPDACVTTPGTSSLDVYGCVDGDGDGASDSSDLWPDDGTQWFDSDGDGYGDEPTGTDGDACPNDAGTSTAGATFGCPDQDGDGWSDQQDEFPEQRSQYSDNDGDGYGDNATLGAYKPDHWPNDSSRNSAEASMTCSENTIEVDLAASGWFTFSCTVTTAMSSAFAANLEWTATSSIVGESSEHFLTFTSASGNSQIASLSGYAQELGNHQLLLTVSEPGATNPMDTVTVVIKAIDSNAPVEIEDGAEGSLVDALVESTMLQAALAGLVLFVLMGTLMIRGQSRSIRDQERRMERVAEIRQNRGLTDLPSRELIQQQHLGNRRERTSSMFNEFRRSR
;
A
#
# COMPACT_ATOMS: atom_id res chain seq x y z
N SER A 1 -133.29 19.02 69.03
CA SER A 1 -132.43 19.24 67.86
C SER A 1 -132.04 20.71 67.86
N THR A 2 -130.76 21.03 67.80
CA THR A 2 -130.23 22.41 67.62
C THR A 2 -130.20 22.81 66.14
N GLN A 3 -130.40 21.85 65.22
CA GLN A 3 -130.49 22.06 63.77
C GLN A 3 -131.95 22.00 63.28
N TRP A 4 -132.27 22.82 62.27
CA TRP A 4 -133.58 22.85 61.59
C TRP A 4 -133.37 23.11 60.09
N ASN A 5 -134.07 22.34 59.25
CA ASN A 5 -134.02 22.40 57.78
C ASN A 5 -132.65 22.03 57.17
N ASP A 6 -132.70 21.30 56.06
CA ASP A 6 -131.55 20.80 55.28
C ASP A 6 -131.97 21.02 53.83
N THR A 7 -131.47 22.08 53.21
CA THR A 7 -132.02 22.64 51.97
C THR A 7 -131.54 21.89 50.72
N ASP A 8 -130.32 21.36 50.73
CA ASP A 8 -129.71 20.61 49.62
C ASP A 8 -129.65 19.09 49.86
N GLY A 9 -129.99 18.63 51.07
CA GLY A 9 -130.26 17.23 51.38
C GLY A 9 -129.02 16.40 51.65
N ASP A 10 -127.94 17.02 52.09
CA ASP A 10 -126.65 16.36 52.36
C ASP A 10 -126.49 15.83 53.78
N GLY A 11 -127.46 16.12 54.66
CA GLY A 11 -127.50 15.65 56.03
C GLY A 11 -126.95 16.65 57.05
N TYR A 12 -126.50 17.83 56.64
CA TYR A 12 -126.19 18.96 57.50
C TYR A 12 -127.37 19.95 57.57
N GLY A 13 -127.43 20.75 58.65
CA GLY A 13 -128.59 21.61 58.91
C GLY A 13 -128.29 23.09 58.73
N ASP A 14 -129.20 23.84 58.09
CA ASP A 14 -129.01 25.25 57.69
C ASP A 14 -128.85 26.25 58.87
N ASN A 15 -129.03 25.81 60.13
CA ASN A 15 -129.02 26.72 61.27
C ASN A 15 -127.58 27.03 61.72
N ALA A 16 -127.06 28.18 61.29
CA ALA A 16 -125.74 28.71 61.64
C ALA A 16 -125.41 28.76 63.17
N ALA A 17 -126.41 28.79 64.04
CA ALA A 17 -126.22 28.77 65.51
C ALA A 17 -126.26 27.35 66.13
N GLY A 18 -126.39 26.31 65.31
CA GLY A 18 -126.40 24.92 65.74
C GLY A 18 -125.00 24.35 65.96
N SER A 19 -124.95 23.07 66.37
CA SER A 19 -123.68 22.42 66.77
C SER A 19 -122.85 21.88 65.60
N VAL A 20 -123.46 21.74 64.42
CA VAL A 20 -122.83 21.31 63.16
C VAL A 20 -123.62 22.00 62.03
N PRO A 21 -123.47 23.33 61.87
CA PRO A 21 -124.19 24.06 60.83
C PRO A 21 -123.63 23.69 59.46
N ASP A 22 -124.52 23.58 58.48
CA ASP A 22 -124.14 23.50 57.08
C ASP A 22 -123.49 24.83 56.66
N ALA A 23 -122.25 24.74 56.16
CA ALA A 23 -121.44 25.86 55.69
C ALA A 23 -121.76 26.21 54.22
N CYS A 24 -122.37 25.30 53.46
CA CYS A 24 -122.80 25.49 52.08
C CYS A 24 -124.30 25.16 51.86
N PRO A 25 -125.27 25.86 52.51
CA PRO A 25 -126.68 25.44 52.62
C PRO A 25 -127.52 25.34 51.32
N ASN A 26 -126.92 25.51 50.15
CA ASN A 26 -127.61 25.39 48.87
C ASN A 26 -126.84 24.48 47.88
N VAL A 27 -125.76 23.85 48.31
CA VAL A 27 -124.86 23.04 47.48
C VAL A 27 -124.52 21.77 48.25
N TYR A 28 -125.09 20.65 47.82
CA TYR A 28 -124.82 19.33 48.40
C TYR A 28 -123.32 19.08 48.56
N GLY A 29 -122.91 18.69 49.78
CA GLY A 29 -121.53 18.42 50.12
C GLY A 29 -121.34 17.36 51.19
N GLU A 30 -120.16 16.74 51.23
CA GLU A 30 -119.87 15.68 52.22
C GLU A 30 -118.73 16.06 53.18
N SER A 31 -118.18 17.28 53.06
CA SER A 31 -117.10 17.75 53.93
C SER A 31 -117.50 17.72 55.41
N TRP A 32 -116.54 17.39 56.27
CA TRP A 32 -116.78 17.20 57.71
C TRP A 32 -115.64 17.66 58.64
N GLN A 33 -114.52 18.12 58.09
CA GLN A 33 -113.37 18.64 58.83
C GLN A 33 -113.44 20.15 59.06
N ASN A 34 -112.63 20.65 60.01
CA ASN A 34 -112.37 22.07 60.31
C ASN A 34 -113.58 22.99 60.59
N GLY A 35 -114.78 22.42 60.75
CA GLY A 35 -116.00 23.20 60.99
C GLY A 35 -116.76 23.61 59.72
N THR A 36 -116.28 23.20 58.54
CA THR A 36 -116.89 23.48 57.23
C THR A 36 -117.64 22.23 56.78
N TYR A 37 -118.83 22.04 57.35
CA TYR A 37 -119.68 20.88 57.13
C TYR A 37 -120.61 21.10 55.93
N GLY A 38 -120.88 20.08 55.10
CA GLY A 38 -121.89 20.15 54.03
C GLY A 38 -121.46 20.89 52.77
N CYS A 39 -120.15 21.02 52.50
CA CYS A 39 -119.63 21.61 51.27
C CYS A 39 -119.05 20.54 50.33
N PRO A 40 -118.97 20.81 49.00
CA PRO A 40 -118.35 19.89 48.05
C PRO A 40 -116.96 19.44 48.51
N ASP A 41 -116.72 18.14 48.41
CA ASP A 41 -115.48 17.43 48.78
C ASP A 41 -115.28 16.37 47.69
N ALA A 42 -114.43 16.68 46.71
CA ALA A 42 -114.34 15.95 45.45
C ALA A 42 -113.58 14.62 45.56
N ASP A 43 -112.64 14.48 46.50
CA ASP A 43 -111.85 13.28 46.73
C ASP A 43 -112.21 12.54 48.04
N ALA A 44 -113.17 13.07 48.80
CA ALA A 44 -113.78 12.47 49.98
C ALA A 44 -112.78 12.21 51.11
N ASP A 45 -111.88 13.16 51.36
CA ASP A 45 -110.93 13.12 52.47
C ASP A 45 -111.46 13.81 53.75
N GLY A 46 -112.56 14.54 53.61
CA GLY A 46 -113.28 15.25 54.66
C GLY A 46 -113.10 16.76 54.67
N TRP A 47 -112.18 17.33 53.89
CA TRP A 47 -112.04 18.76 53.70
C TRP A 47 -112.88 19.23 52.52
N SER A 48 -113.41 20.45 52.58
CA SER A 48 -114.18 20.99 51.45
C SER A 48 -113.24 21.48 50.35
N ASP A 49 -113.60 21.35 49.08
CA ASP A 49 -112.84 21.83 47.89
C ASP A 49 -112.37 23.30 47.99
N ALA A 50 -113.06 24.12 48.79
CA ALA A 50 -112.74 25.53 48.98
C ALA A 50 -111.65 25.80 50.06
N GLU A 51 -111.44 24.84 50.97
CA GLU A 51 -110.42 24.86 52.02
C GLU A 51 -109.29 23.86 51.77
N ASP A 52 -109.53 22.93 50.86
CA ASP A 52 -108.58 21.95 50.40
C ASP A 52 -107.68 22.53 49.30
N THR A 53 -106.38 22.48 49.52
CA THR A 53 -105.36 22.93 48.56
C THR A 53 -105.11 21.92 47.44
N HIS A 54 -105.49 20.66 47.65
CA HIS A 54 -105.32 19.53 46.75
C HIS A 54 -106.64 18.75 46.53
N PRO A 55 -107.73 19.36 46.00
CA PRO A 55 -109.09 18.75 45.94
C PRO A 55 -109.27 17.50 45.06
N GLY A 56 -108.19 16.91 44.55
CA GLY A 56 -108.22 15.68 43.75
C GLY A 56 -107.30 14.59 44.29
N ASP A 57 -106.70 14.79 45.45
CA ASP A 57 -105.81 13.85 46.13
C ASP A 57 -106.28 13.63 47.56
N GLN A 58 -107.01 12.52 47.77
CA GLN A 58 -107.57 12.13 49.07
C GLN A 58 -106.54 12.04 50.21
N THR A 59 -105.24 12.07 49.90
CA THR A 59 -104.17 11.98 50.87
C THR A 59 -103.55 13.31 51.25
N GLN A 60 -103.92 14.42 50.60
CA GLN A 60 -103.38 15.76 50.82
C GLN A 60 -104.51 16.78 50.92
N TRP A 61 -104.47 17.67 51.91
CA TRP A 61 -105.51 18.69 52.11
C TRP A 61 -104.98 20.10 52.37
N ALA A 62 -103.70 20.24 52.74
CA ALA A 62 -103.10 21.51 53.12
C ALA A 62 -101.75 21.70 52.41
N ASP A 63 -101.45 22.95 52.09
CA ASP A 63 -100.20 23.45 51.50
C ASP A 63 -99.93 24.80 52.17
N SER A 64 -99.08 24.78 53.19
CA SER A 64 -98.91 25.92 54.10
C SER A 64 -98.04 27.04 53.51
N ASP A 65 -97.18 26.74 52.54
CA ASP A 65 -96.27 27.71 51.92
C ASP A 65 -96.56 27.97 50.43
N GLY A 66 -97.46 27.22 49.82
CA GLY A 66 -98.03 27.45 48.50
C GLY A 66 -97.15 26.97 47.36
N ASP A 67 -96.32 25.96 47.58
CA ASP A 67 -95.38 25.45 46.58
C ASP A 67 -95.95 24.32 45.70
N GLY A 68 -97.14 23.82 46.04
CA GLY A 68 -97.86 22.80 45.30
C GLY A 68 -97.54 21.37 45.74
N TYR A 69 -96.80 21.17 46.84
CA TYR A 69 -96.69 19.90 47.55
C TYR A 69 -97.54 19.92 48.83
N GLY A 70 -98.14 18.78 49.19
CA GLY A 70 -99.06 18.73 50.32
C GLY A 70 -98.37 18.44 51.65
N ASP A 71 -98.78 19.15 52.71
CA ASP A 71 -98.19 19.11 54.06
C ASP A 71 -98.31 17.74 54.77
N ASN A 72 -99.18 16.83 54.31
CA ASN A 72 -99.39 15.55 54.97
C ASN A 72 -98.25 14.58 54.63
N PRO A 73 -97.36 14.20 55.59
CA PRO A 73 -96.18 13.38 55.31
C PRO A 73 -96.51 11.95 54.86
N GLY A 74 -97.75 11.49 55.08
CA GLY A 74 -98.22 10.18 54.66
C GLY A 74 -98.94 10.18 53.30
N GLY A 75 -99.08 11.33 52.66
CA GLY A 75 -99.79 11.46 51.40
C GLY A 75 -98.93 11.23 50.16
N THR A 76 -99.54 11.40 48.99
CA THR A 76 -98.84 11.39 47.70
C THR A 76 -98.03 12.67 47.59
N ASN A 77 -96.80 12.57 47.07
CA ASN A 77 -95.86 13.67 46.92
C ASN A 77 -95.85 14.64 48.12
N PRO A 78 -95.58 14.12 49.34
CA PRO A 78 -95.64 14.95 50.54
C PRO A 78 -94.52 15.98 50.51
N ASP A 79 -94.84 17.19 50.94
CA ASP A 79 -93.85 18.24 51.15
C ASP A 79 -92.94 17.86 52.33
N ALA A 80 -91.63 17.82 52.06
CA ALA A 80 -90.61 17.56 53.06
C ALA A 80 -90.21 18.82 53.84
N CYS A 81 -90.59 20.01 53.36
CA CYS A 81 -90.37 21.31 53.97
C CYS A 81 -91.66 22.15 54.13
N PRO A 82 -92.70 21.69 54.89
CA PRO A 82 -94.08 22.26 54.91
C PRO A 82 -94.27 23.73 55.33
N THR A 83 -93.22 24.50 55.54
CA THR A 83 -93.30 25.91 55.95
C THR A 83 -92.33 26.78 55.15
N GLN A 84 -91.65 26.20 54.17
CA GLN A 84 -90.63 26.83 53.36
C GLN A 84 -90.86 26.44 51.90
N TYR A 85 -91.42 27.39 51.14
CA TYR A 85 -91.61 27.26 49.70
C TYR A 85 -90.35 26.72 49.00
N GLY A 86 -90.52 25.63 48.26
CA GLY A 86 -89.47 24.98 47.50
C GLY A 86 -89.85 24.58 46.09
N ASN A 87 -88.88 24.02 45.37
CA ASN A 87 -89.00 23.58 43.98
C ASN A 87 -88.27 22.26 43.72
N SER A 88 -87.71 21.63 44.75
CA SER A 88 -87.05 20.34 44.63
C SER A 88 -88.03 19.24 44.21
N THR A 89 -87.57 18.34 43.35
CA THR A 89 -88.39 17.29 42.72
C THR A 89 -87.81 15.87 42.87
N GLN A 90 -86.64 15.72 43.48
CA GLN A 90 -85.88 14.47 43.64
C GLN A 90 -85.55 14.18 45.10
N GLY A 91 -84.76 13.13 45.36
CA GLY A 91 -84.23 12.81 46.68
C GLY A 91 -85.26 12.40 47.75
N ASN A 92 -86.54 12.21 47.38
CA ASN A 92 -87.68 12.09 48.29
C ASN A 92 -87.83 13.28 49.25
N ARG A 93 -87.30 14.44 48.88
CA ARG A 93 -87.44 15.70 49.61
C ARG A 93 -88.03 16.74 48.67
N LEU A 94 -89.30 16.52 48.34
CA LEU A 94 -90.10 17.41 47.48
C LEU A 94 -90.48 18.67 48.27
N GLY A 95 -90.67 19.79 47.58
CA GLY A 95 -91.13 21.05 48.20
C GLY A 95 -90.07 21.77 49.06
N CYS A 96 -88.80 21.40 48.93
CA CYS A 96 -87.70 22.08 49.61
C CYS A 96 -86.96 23.03 48.66
N LEU A 97 -86.22 23.99 49.24
CA LEU A 97 -85.44 24.97 48.47
C LEU A 97 -84.36 24.29 47.63
N ASP A 98 -84.41 24.51 46.33
CA ASP A 98 -83.46 24.06 45.31
C ASP A 98 -82.99 25.29 44.50
N ASN A 99 -81.79 25.76 44.80
CA ASN A 99 -81.24 27.02 44.32
C ASN A 99 -80.95 27.02 42.81
N ASP A 100 -80.57 25.88 42.26
CA ASP A 100 -80.08 25.77 40.89
C ASP A 100 -81.07 25.08 39.94
N GLY A 101 -82.09 24.43 40.50
CA GLY A 101 -83.25 23.88 39.82
C GLY A 101 -83.01 22.52 39.18
N ASP A 102 -82.02 21.75 39.63
CA ASP A 102 -81.73 20.42 39.11
C ASP A 102 -82.62 19.30 39.69
N GLY A 103 -83.40 19.65 40.71
CA GLY A 103 -84.37 18.82 41.39
C GLY A 103 -83.92 18.32 42.75
N TRP A 104 -82.66 18.43 43.15
CA TRP A 104 -82.19 18.10 44.49
C TRP A 104 -82.25 19.34 45.37
N ASP A 105 -82.71 19.20 46.62
CA ASP A 105 -82.75 20.36 47.51
C ASP A 105 -81.38 20.65 48.12
N ASN A 106 -81.13 21.91 48.46
CA ASN A 106 -79.83 22.42 48.92
C ASN A 106 -79.19 21.68 50.11
N THR A 107 -79.97 20.90 50.87
CA THR A 107 -79.43 20.20 52.05
C THR A 107 -78.81 18.85 51.70
N ILE A 108 -79.28 18.19 50.63
CA ILE A 108 -78.76 16.89 50.17
C ILE A 108 -78.01 17.00 48.85
N ASP A 109 -78.20 18.11 48.13
CA ASP A 109 -77.35 18.48 47.02
C ASP A 109 -75.95 18.82 47.53
N ALA A 110 -74.95 18.13 47.00
CA ALA A 110 -73.57 18.35 47.37
C ALA A 110 -72.97 19.62 46.73
N LEU A 111 -73.50 20.08 45.59
CA LEU A 111 -73.15 21.35 44.94
C LEU A 111 -74.41 22.18 44.63
N PRO A 112 -75.09 22.77 45.63
CA PRO A 112 -76.41 23.41 45.51
C PRO A 112 -76.56 24.58 44.54
N ASP A 113 -75.46 25.05 43.94
CA ASP A 113 -75.44 26.19 43.03
C ASP A 113 -75.00 25.77 41.61
N LEU A 114 -74.82 24.47 41.34
CA LEU A 114 -74.38 23.92 40.06
C LEU A 114 -75.38 22.87 39.52
N PRO A 115 -76.31 23.26 38.61
CA PRO A 115 -77.48 22.43 38.27
C PRO A 115 -77.20 21.16 37.47
N THR A 116 -75.93 20.83 37.27
CA THR A 116 -75.51 19.61 36.59
C THR A 116 -74.80 18.64 37.53
N GLN A 117 -74.63 19.00 38.80
CA GLN A 117 -73.83 18.28 39.78
C GLN A 117 -74.54 18.30 41.13
N TRP A 118 -75.04 17.15 41.58
CA TRP A 118 -75.78 17.01 42.84
C TRP A 118 -75.12 16.04 43.82
N LEU A 119 -74.02 15.41 43.42
CA LEU A 119 -73.28 14.40 44.17
C LEU A 119 -71.78 14.72 44.10
N ASP A 120 -71.12 14.63 45.25
CA ASP A 120 -69.66 14.79 45.43
C ASP A 120 -69.28 13.80 46.53
N GLN A 121 -68.69 12.66 46.14
CA GLN A 121 -68.47 11.54 47.06
C GLN A 121 -67.29 11.75 48.01
N ASP A 122 -66.23 12.42 47.54
CA ASP A 122 -65.00 12.62 48.30
C ASP A 122 -64.87 14.03 48.90
N GLY A 123 -65.75 14.95 48.51
CA GLY A 123 -65.95 16.25 49.13
C GLY A 123 -64.95 17.31 48.67
N ASP A 124 -64.43 17.18 47.45
CA ASP A 124 -63.40 18.06 46.92
C ASP A 124 -63.95 19.31 46.20
N GLY A 125 -65.26 19.35 45.98
CA GLY A 125 -65.96 20.44 45.31
C GLY A 125 -66.13 20.26 43.79
N TYR A 126 -65.76 19.11 43.23
CA TYR A 126 -66.14 18.67 41.89
C TYR A 126 -67.23 17.60 41.97
N GLY A 127 -68.17 17.61 41.02
CA GLY A 127 -69.33 16.72 41.08
C GLY A 127 -69.16 15.42 40.29
N ASP A 128 -69.66 14.31 40.83
CA ASP A 128 -69.54 12.95 40.29
C ASP A 128 -70.32 12.71 38.98
N ASN A 129 -71.25 13.59 38.61
CA ASN A 129 -72.06 13.38 37.42
C ASN A 129 -71.21 13.60 36.17
N ALA A 130 -70.72 12.50 35.58
CA ALA A 130 -69.88 12.48 34.38
C ALA A 130 -70.43 13.24 33.15
N THR A 131 -71.74 13.56 33.12
CA THR A 131 -72.34 14.36 32.04
C THR A 131 -72.51 15.84 32.38
N GLY A 132 -72.22 16.21 33.63
CA GLY A 132 -72.30 17.58 34.10
C GLY A 132 -71.10 18.43 33.68
N LEU A 133 -71.11 19.68 34.12
CA LEU A 133 -69.99 20.59 33.92
C LEU A 133 -68.85 20.20 34.86
N GLN A 134 -67.62 20.21 34.32
CA GLN A 134 -66.38 19.90 35.04
C GLN A 134 -66.56 18.72 36.00
N PRO A 135 -67.00 17.56 35.47
CA PRO A 135 -67.25 16.42 36.32
C PRO A 135 -65.94 15.97 36.94
N ASP A 136 -66.03 15.50 38.17
CA ASP A 136 -64.91 14.89 38.83
C ASP A 136 -64.46 13.65 38.04
N ALA A 137 -63.20 13.66 37.61
CA ALA A 137 -62.55 12.57 36.92
C ALA A 137 -62.06 11.49 37.89
N CYS A 138 -61.95 11.80 39.18
CA CYS A 138 -61.55 10.94 40.28
C CYS A 138 -62.56 10.87 41.46
N PRO A 139 -63.84 10.47 41.26
CA PRO A 139 -64.92 10.50 42.28
C PRO A 139 -64.74 9.76 43.62
N GLY A 140 -63.59 9.14 43.86
CA GLY A 140 -63.30 8.43 45.11
C GLY A 140 -62.01 8.90 45.78
N GLU A 141 -61.37 9.95 45.25
CA GLU A 141 -60.12 10.48 45.73
C GLU A 141 -60.07 12.00 45.53
N ALA A 142 -60.37 12.71 46.62
CA ALA A 142 -60.45 14.17 46.63
C ALA A 142 -59.18 14.82 46.05
N GLY A 143 -59.39 15.71 45.08
CA GLY A 143 -58.34 16.34 44.32
C GLY A 143 -58.44 17.87 44.24
N THR A 144 -57.45 18.47 43.57
CA THR A 144 -57.41 19.92 43.34
C THR A 144 -57.10 20.29 41.90
N SER A 145 -56.89 19.32 41.01
CA SER A 145 -56.59 19.57 39.60
C SER A 145 -57.70 20.39 38.94
N THR A 146 -57.28 21.32 38.07
CA THR A 146 -58.14 22.30 37.40
C THR A 146 -58.02 22.27 35.87
N ILE A 147 -57.13 21.45 35.32
CA ILE A 147 -56.86 21.33 33.89
C ILE A 147 -56.95 19.86 33.49
N GLY A 148 -57.72 19.59 32.42
CA GLY A 148 -57.90 18.23 31.91
C GLY A 148 -58.80 17.38 32.81
N LEU A 149 -58.19 16.63 33.72
CA LEU A 149 -58.87 15.73 34.66
C LEU A 149 -59.19 16.48 35.95
N TYR A 150 -60.33 17.17 36.01
CA TYR A 150 -60.80 17.92 37.19
C TYR A 150 -61.05 16.99 38.40
N GLY A 151 -60.80 17.47 39.62
CA GLY A 151 -61.09 16.74 40.86
C GLY A 151 -60.13 15.58 41.21
N CYS A 152 -58.99 15.50 40.52
CA CYS A 152 -57.95 14.52 40.81
C CYS A 152 -56.81 15.14 41.64
N VAL A 153 -56.03 14.28 42.30
CA VAL A 153 -54.86 14.70 43.10
C VAL A 153 -53.85 15.45 42.22
N ASP A 154 -53.44 16.62 42.72
CA ASP A 154 -52.49 17.56 42.11
C ASP A 154 -51.57 18.03 43.25
N ASP A 155 -50.40 17.40 43.37
CA ASP A 155 -49.52 17.54 44.53
C ASP A 155 -48.74 18.86 44.56
N ASP A 156 -48.49 19.49 43.40
CA ASP A 156 -47.73 20.73 43.30
C ASP A 156 -48.58 21.98 42.99
N GLY A 157 -49.83 21.79 42.59
CA GLY A 157 -50.83 22.84 42.43
C GLY A 157 -50.72 23.63 41.13
N ASP A 158 -50.15 23.04 40.08
CA ASP A 158 -50.05 23.66 38.75
C ASP A 158 -51.36 23.54 37.94
N GLY A 159 -52.27 22.67 38.39
CA GLY A 159 -53.58 22.43 37.83
C GLY A 159 -53.71 21.12 37.06
N TYR A 160 -52.62 20.44 36.70
CA TYR A 160 -52.65 19.11 36.09
C TYR A 160 -52.74 18.04 37.18
N ALA A 161 -53.42 16.93 36.88
CA ALA A 161 -53.51 15.82 37.82
C ALA A 161 -52.22 14.99 37.79
N ASN A 162 -51.75 14.50 38.94
CA ASN A 162 -50.57 13.65 39.09
C ASN A 162 -50.49 12.46 38.12
N ILE A 163 -51.66 11.96 37.68
CA ILE A 163 -51.77 10.81 36.78
C ILE A 163 -51.51 11.13 35.30
N THR A 164 -51.50 12.41 34.95
CA THR A 164 -51.26 12.93 33.60
C THR A 164 -50.14 13.96 33.54
N ASP A 165 -49.61 14.34 34.70
CA ASP A 165 -48.49 15.23 34.87
C ASP A 165 -47.20 14.39 34.92
N ASP A 166 -46.29 14.67 33.99
CA ASP A 166 -44.99 13.98 33.93
C ASP A 166 -44.03 14.46 35.04
N PHE A 167 -44.30 15.62 35.65
CA PHE A 167 -43.55 16.21 36.76
C PHE A 167 -44.44 16.56 37.96
N PRO A 168 -45.10 15.58 38.60
CA PRO A 168 -46.18 15.77 39.60
C PRO A 168 -45.74 16.38 40.95
N ASN A 169 -44.53 16.92 41.05
CA ASN A 169 -44.01 17.57 42.25
C ASN A 169 -43.28 18.90 41.91
N ASP A 170 -43.37 19.37 40.66
CA ASP A 170 -42.73 20.57 40.16
C ASP A 170 -43.76 21.47 39.45
N PRO A 171 -44.25 22.53 40.11
CA PRO A 171 -45.36 23.31 39.58
C PRO A 171 -45.02 24.21 38.38
N THR A 172 -43.83 24.02 37.79
CA THR A 172 -43.33 24.77 36.64
C THR A 172 -43.19 23.92 35.37
N ARG A 173 -43.38 22.61 35.50
CA ARG A 173 -43.20 21.62 34.43
C ARG A 173 -44.35 20.63 34.50
N TYR A 174 -44.89 20.21 33.37
CA TYR A 174 -46.08 19.33 33.39
C TYR A 174 -46.19 18.36 32.21
N ILE A 175 -45.38 18.53 31.18
CA ILE A 175 -45.41 17.66 29.99
C ILE A 175 -44.00 17.30 29.55
N ASP A 176 -43.75 15.99 29.39
CA ASP A 176 -42.50 15.41 28.90
C ASP A 176 -42.85 14.40 27.81
N SER A 177 -43.02 14.89 26.58
CA SER A 177 -43.57 14.11 25.47
C SER A 177 -42.69 12.93 25.07
N ASP A 178 -41.39 12.95 25.36
CA ASP A 178 -40.45 11.86 25.02
C ASP A 178 -39.83 11.14 26.22
N GLY A 179 -40.00 11.66 27.44
CA GLY A 179 -39.64 11.02 28.69
C GLY A 179 -38.17 11.16 29.05
N ASP A 180 -37.49 12.21 28.59
CA ASP A 180 -36.06 12.44 28.82
C ASP A 180 -35.75 13.24 30.10
N GLY A 181 -36.79 13.79 30.75
CA GLY A 181 -36.71 14.52 32.01
C GLY A 181 -36.67 16.04 31.86
N TYR A 182 -36.74 16.58 30.63
CA TYR A 182 -36.99 17.99 30.36
C TYR A 182 -38.46 18.23 30.02
N ASP A 183 -39.01 19.39 30.41
CA ASP A 183 -40.38 19.77 30.02
C ASP A 183 -40.40 20.23 28.57
N ASP A 184 -41.46 19.94 27.80
CA ASP A 184 -41.55 20.29 26.38
C ASP A 184 -41.33 21.80 26.10
N ALA A 185 -41.57 22.68 27.08
CA ALA A 185 -41.32 24.12 26.93
C ALA A 185 -39.86 24.52 27.19
N GLU A 186 -39.11 23.71 27.94
CA GLU A 186 -37.67 23.85 28.18
C GLU A 186 -36.83 23.10 27.12
N ASP A 187 -37.31 21.94 26.68
CA ASP A 187 -36.64 21.06 25.75
C ASP A 187 -36.57 21.66 24.33
N ALA A 188 -35.37 21.73 23.78
CA ALA A 188 -35.13 22.15 22.40
C ALA A 188 -35.49 21.05 21.38
N CYS A 189 -35.65 19.81 21.83
CA CYS A 189 -36.02 18.62 21.07
C CYS A 189 -37.19 17.80 21.69
N PRO A 190 -38.40 18.37 21.92
CA PRO A 190 -39.50 17.77 22.71
C PRO A 190 -40.09 16.41 22.27
N MET A 191 -39.56 15.81 21.20
CA MET A 191 -40.05 14.55 20.64
C MET A 191 -38.90 13.56 20.41
N ILE A 192 -37.67 13.91 20.81
CA ILE A 192 -36.45 13.14 20.60
C ILE A 192 -35.67 13.17 21.90
N THR A 193 -35.74 12.05 22.62
CA THR A 193 -35.04 11.89 23.90
C THR A 193 -33.58 12.30 23.82
N GLY A 194 -33.15 13.17 24.73
CA GLY A 194 -31.76 13.59 24.83
C GLY A 194 -31.34 13.98 26.23
N ASN A 195 -30.12 14.50 26.33
CA ASN A 195 -29.46 14.80 27.60
C ASN A 195 -28.43 15.93 27.49
N SER A 196 -28.35 16.60 26.34
CA SER A 196 -27.49 17.78 26.18
C SER A 196 -27.88 18.87 27.19
N THR A 197 -26.89 19.68 27.58
CA THR A 197 -27.05 20.67 28.67
C THR A 197 -26.48 22.05 28.35
N THR A 198 -25.66 22.19 27.31
CA THR A 198 -24.91 23.42 27.02
C THR A 198 -25.58 24.27 25.95
N ASP A 199 -25.95 23.67 24.82
CA ASP A 199 -26.53 24.38 23.68
C ASP A 199 -28.06 24.18 23.61
N ARG A 200 -28.54 23.08 23.04
CA ARG A 200 -29.96 22.78 22.84
C ARG A 200 -30.40 21.77 23.88
N VAL A 201 -30.62 22.24 25.11
CA VAL A 201 -31.03 21.42 26.26
C VAL A 201 -32.12 20.40 25.87
N GLY A 202 -31.95 19.13 26.25
CA GLY A 202 -32.87 18.02 25.94
C GLY A 202 -32.69 17.39 24.55
N CYS A 203 -31.84 17.95 23.69
CA CYS A 203 -31.46 17.24 22.45
C CYS A 203 -30.45 16.12 22.72
N LEU A 204 -30.40 15.15 21.79
CA LEU A 204 -29.45 14.03 21.79
C LEU A 204 -28.00 14.53 21.92
N ASP A 205 -27.24 13.95 22.85
CA ASP A 205 -25.81 14.15 23.08
C ASP A 205 -25.17 12.77 23.23
N SER A 206 -24.51 12.32 22.16
CA SER A 206 -24.07 10.94 22.00
C SER A 206 -22.88 10.56 22.87
N ASP A 207 -22.05 11.51 23.29
CA ASP A 207 -20.85 11.25 24.09
C ASP A 207 -20.87 11.84 25.51
N GLY A 208 -21.85 12.69 25.81
CA GLY A 208 -22.16 13.20 27.13
C GLY A 208 -21.29 14.36 27.57
N ASP A 209 -20.70 15.12 26.66
CA ASP A 209 -19.94 16.34 26.98
C ASP A 209 -20.82 17.58 27.19
N GLY A 210 -22.12 17.45 26.91
CA GLY A 210 -23.14 18.45 27.11
C GLY A 210 -23.51 19.23 25.85
N ALA A 211 -22.80 19.09 24.74
CA ALA A 211 -23.17 19.67 23.45
C ALA A 211 -24.04 18.70 22.65
N SER A 212 -25.06 19.21 21.96
CA SER A 212 -26.01 18.37 21.23
C SER A 212 -25.51 17.93 19.85
N ASP A 213 -25.80 16.69 19.48
CA ASP A 213 -25.51 16.10 18.17
C ASP A 213 -26.11 16.94 17.03
N PRO A 214 -25.42 17.08 15.89
CA PRO A 214 -25.95 17.74 14.71
C PRO A 214 -27.27 17.13 14.24
N THR A 215 -28.29 17.96 14.08
CA THR A 215 -29.59 17.55 13.55
C THR A 215 -29.69 17.92 12.08
N LEU A 216 -29.90 16.91 11.22
CA LEU A 216 -30.08 17.14 9.79
C LEU A 216 -31.41 17.88 9.50
N PRO A 217 -31.45 18.74 8.46
CA PRO A 217 -32.69 19.37 8.04
C PRO A 217 -33.72 18.34 7.57
N VAL A 218 -34.95 18.39 8.11
CA VAL A 218 -36.06 17.52 7.72
C VAL A 218 -37.25 18.35 7.25
N GLY A 219 -37.67 18.14 6.00
CA GLY A 219 -38.81 18.86 5.41
C GLY A 219 -38.54 20.36 5.26
N ASN A 220 -39.33 21.19 5.94
CA ASN A 220 -39.15 22.64 5.98
C ASN A 220 -38.40 23.13 7.23
N ALA A 221 -38.03 22.23 8.16
CA ALA A 221 -37.23 22.58 9.32
C ALA A 221 -35.76 22.68 8.91
N SER A 222 -35.14 23.82 9.21
CA SER A 222 -33.69 23.98 9.13
C SER A 222 -33.03 23.00 10.11
N GLY A 223 -31.95 22.35 9.68
CA GLY A 223 -31.11 21.56 10.58
C GLY A 223 -30.32 22.45 11.54
N TRP A 224 -29.63 21.80 12.46
CA TRP A 224 -28.71 22.41 13.41
C TRP A 224 -27.37 21.69 13.25
N ASN A 225 -26.38 22.36 12.67
CA ASN A 225 -25.06 21.81 12.46
C ASN A 225 -24.02 22.54 13.33
N HIS A 226 -22.75 22.16 13.20
CA HIS A 226 -21.63 22.79 13.91
C HIS A 226 -21.59 24.31 13.71
N SER A 227 -21.93 24.84 12.52
CA SER A 227 -22.02 26.28 12.27
C SER A 227 -23.13 27.00 13.07
N ASN A 228 -24.08 26.25 13.62
CA ASN A 228 -25.12 26.73 14.54
C ASN A 228 -24.75 26.52 16.02
N GLY A 229 -23.63 25.87 16.30
CA GLY A 229 -23.18 25.52 17.66
C GLY A 229 -23.56 24.11 18.10
N ALA A 230 -23.97 23.23 17.18
CA ALA A 230 -24.02 21.79 17.46
C ALA A 230 -22.62 21.26 17.73
N ASP A 231 -22.54 20.10 18.38
CA ASP A 231 -21.28 19.39 18.55
C ASP A 231 -20.68 18.99 17.19
N ALA A 232 -19.44 19.43 16.96
CA ALA A 232 -18.67 19.05 15.77
C ALA A 232 -18.16 17.61 15.85
N PHE A 233 -18.02 17.02 17.05
CA PHE A 233 -17.49 15.69 17.29
C PHE A 233 -18.40 14.84 18.19
N PRO A 234 -19.59 14.40 17.71
CA PRO A 234 -20.62 13.69 18.51
C PRO A 234 -20.22 12.40 19.24
N PHE A 235 -18.97 11.96 19.07
CA PHE A 235 -18.46 10.72 19.64
C PHE A 235 -17.11 10.91 20.35
N ASP A 236 -16.65 12.15 20.51
CA ASP A 236 -15.43 12.51 21.23
C ASP A 236 -15.74 13.58 22.29
N PRO A 237 -15.97 13.16 23.56
CA PRO A 237 -16.43 14.06 24.61
C PRO A 237 -15.36 15.08 25.07
N THR A 238 -14.23 15.13 24.38
CA THR A 238 -13.15 16.05 24.65
C THR A 238 -13.09 17.20 23.65
N GLN A 239 -13.90 17.16 22.58
CA GLN A 239 -13.92 18.13 21.50
C GLN A 239 -15.36 18.50 21.14
N THR A 240 -15.71 19.79 21.17
CA THR A 240 -17.07 20.25 20.82
C THR A 240 -17.12 21.17 19.61
N THR A 241 -15.96 21.70 19.18
CA THR A 241 -15.88 22.84 18.27
C THR A 241 -14.77 22.64 17.26
N ASP A 242 -15.09 22.92 16.00
CA ASP A 242 -14.19 22.89 14.85
C ASP A 242 -14.39 24.21 14.11
N SER A 243 -13.47 25.16 14.33
CA SER A 243 -13.63 26.54 13.85
C SER A 243 -13.36 26.72 12.36
N ASP A 244 -12.56 25.84 11.75
CA ASP A 244 -12.15 25.93 10.34
C ASP A 244 -12.58 24.73 9.47
N GLU A 245 -13.31 23.78 10.06
CA GLU A 245 -14.00 22.66 9.41
C GLU A 245 -13.04 21.62 8.82
N ASP A 246 -11.90 21.39 9.46
CA ASP A 246 -10.87 20.46 8.99
C ASP A 246 -10.94 19.07 9.64
N GLY A 247 -11.81 18.90 10.64
CA GLY A 247 -12.01 17.64 11.35
C GLY A 247 -11.09 17.45 12.55
N TYR A 248 -10.40 18.48 13.03
CA TYR A 248 -9.70 18.51 14.32
C TYR A 248 -10.34 19.51 15.27
N GLY A 249 -10.47 19.14 16.54
CA GLY A 249 -11.20 19.97 17.50
C GLY A 249 -10.32 21.02 18.19
N ASP A 250 -10.89 22.22 18.38
CA ASP A 250 -10.20 23.41 18.91
C ASP A 250 -9.74 23.28 20.37
N ASN A 251 -10.29 22.33 21.15
CA ASN A 251 -9.96 22.21 22.56
C ASN A 251 -8.55 21.64 22.72
N ALA A 252 -7.58 22.50 23.04
CA ALA A 252 -6.17 22.13 23.25
C ALA A 252 -5.92 21.03 24.30
N ALA A 253 -6.87 20.75 25.19
CA ALA A 253 -6.78 19.67 26.17
C ALA A 253 -7.49 18.37 25.72
N GLY A 254 -8.15 18.38 24.56
CA GLY A 254 -8.86 17.25 24.01
C GLY A 254 -7.96 16.26 23.29
N PHE A 255 -8.58 15.22 22.73
CA PHE A 255 -7.92 14.25 21.88
C PHE A 255 -7.58 14.88 20.53
N GLN A 256 -6.37 14.60 20.04
CA GLN A 256 -5.82 15.11 18.77
C GLN A 256 -6.23 16.57 18.49
N PRO A 257 -5.92 17.49 19.42
CA PRO A 257 -6.44 18.84 19.35
C PRO A 257 -5.82 19.58 18.16
N ASP A 258 -6.61 20.43 17.55
CA ASP A 258 -6.13 21.26 16.46
C ASP A 258 -5.06 22.25 16.96
N ALA A 259 -3.87 22.13 16.37
CA ALA A 259 -2.74 23.01 16.62
C ALA A 259 -2.81 24.32 15.82
N CYS A 260 -3.75 24.42 14.87
CA CYS A 260 -4.03 25.56 14.00
C CYS A 260 -5.55 25.91 13.87
N PRO A 261 -6.29 26.22 14.97
CA PRO A 261 -7.77 26.41 15.01
C PRO A 261 -8.44 27.49 14.12
N ALA A 262 -7.69 28.12 13.24
CA ALA A 262 -8.19 29.18 12.35
C ALA A 262 -7.75 28.97 10.91
N THR A 263 -7.09 27.86 10.59
CA THR A 263 -6.54 27.56 9.28
C THR A 263 -6.61 26.07 9.04
N ALA A 264 -7.64 25.69 8.28
CA ALA A 264 -7.91 24.29 7.96
C ALA A 264 -6.67 23.57 7.41
N GLY A 265 -6.41 22.40 7.98
CA GLY A 265 -5.25 21.59 7.71
C GLY A 265 -5.57 20.11 7.54
N ALA A 266 -4.56 19.33 7.14
CA ALA A 266 -4.68 17.87 7.00
C ALA A 266 -3.58 17.10 7.75
N SER A 267 -2.61 17.82 8.34
CA SER A 267 -1.53 17.19 9.10
C SER A 267 -2.08 16.38 10.26
N ASN A 268 -1.45 15.22 10.51
CA ASN A 268 -1.92 14.20 11.43
C ASN A 268 -0.79 13.42 12.14
N VAL A 269 0.47 13.81 11.95
CA VAL A 269 1.63 13.14 12.57
C VAL A 269 2.19 13.93 13.74
N ASP A 270 2.40 15.24 13.57
CA ASP A 270 3.11 16.08 14.53
C ASP A 270 2.21 17.17 15.15
N ARG A 271 1.62 18.03 14.31
CA ARG A 271 0.72 19.13 14.68
C ARG A 271 -0.60 18.88 13.97
N PHE A 272 -1.58 18.28 14.65
CA PHE A 272 -2.88 17.99 14.06
C PHE A 272 -3.60 19.26 13.58
N GLY A 273 -4.30 19.20 12.44
CA GLY A 273 -5.13 20.30 11.91
C GLY A 273 -4.38 21.49 11.31
N CYS A 274 -3.11 21.32 10.94
CA CYS A 274 -2.32 22.36 10.28
C CYS A 274 -2.13 22.06 8.78
N ALA A 275 -1.73 23.09 8.03
CA ALA A 275 -1.40 22.96 6.61
C ALA A 275 -0.35 21.85 6.38
N ASP A 276 -0.59 21.04 5.35
CA ASP A 276 0.18 19.87 4.91
C ASP A 276 0.02 19.82 3.38
N ASP A 277 0.90 20.53 2.68
CA ASP A 277 0.77 20.83 1.25
C ASP A 277 0.98 19.58 0.36
N ASP A 278 1.80 18.62 0.80
CA ASP A 278 2.10 17.40 0.04
C ASP A 278 1.38 16.13 0.54
N GLY A 279 0.81 16.18 1.74
CA GLY A 279 -0.12 15.17 2.26
C GLY A 279 0.56 13.97 2.89
N ASP A 280 1.78 14.12 3.42
CA ASP A 280 2.48 13.05 4.13
C ASP A 280 2.08 12.92 5.61
N GLY A 281 1.31 13.89 6.11
CA GLY A 281 0.79 13.96 7.46
C GLY A 281 1.61 14.86 8.39
N THR A 282 2.79 15.31 8.00
CA THR A 282 3.60 16.29 8.74
C THR A 282 3.15 17.69 8.38
N SER A 283 3.06 18.59 9.36
CA SER A 283 2.69 19.97 9.07
C SER A 283 3.80 20.73 8.33
N ASP A 284 3.43 21.63 7.41
CA ASP A 284 4.37 22.47 6.63
C ASP A 284 5.38 23.23 7.51
N ALA A 285 5.00 23.54 8.75
CA ALA A 285 5.86 24.26 9.68
C ALA A 285 7.06 23.43 10.17
N ASN A 286 6.92 22.10 10.17
CA ASN A 286 7.90 21.13 10.66
C ASN A 286 8.38 20.16 9.59
N ASP A 287 7.90 20.31 8.36
CA ASP A 287 8.31 19.52 7.22
C ASP A 287 9.49 20.21 6.49
N ALA A 288 10.60 19.47 6.39
CA ALA A 288 11.80 19.91 5.68
C ALA A 288 11.65 19.83 4.14
N PHE A 289 10.66 19.10 3.64
CA PHE A 289 10.49 18.72 2.24
C PHE A 289 9.05 18.90 1.71
N LEU A 290 8.48 20.10 1.86
CA LEU A 290 7.11 20.56 1.48
C LEU A 290 6.49 20.13 0.13
N GLY A 291 7.20 19.44 -0.76
CA GLY A 291 6.68 18.96 -2.04
C GLY A 291 7.07 17.52 -2.35
N GLU A 292 7.57 16.78 -1.37
CA GLU A 292 8.00 15.39 -1.49
C GLU A 292 7.35 14.57 -0.37
N PRO A 293 6.16 14.00 -0.62
CA PRO A 293 5.33 13.39 0.43
C PRO A 293 5.87 12.06 0.97
N THR A 294 7.12 11.72 0.63
CA THR A 294 7.80 10.55 1.14
C THR A 294 8.95 10.91 2.09
N GLN A 295 9.25 12.21 2.27
CA GLN A 295 10.29 12.73 3.15
C GLN A 295 9.75 13.93 3.94
N TRP A 296 10.11 14.04 5.22
CA TRP A 296 9.66 15.16 6.07
C TRP A 296 10.69 15.65 7.09
N THR A 297 11.67 14.82 7.43
CA THR A 297 12.72 15.14 8.42
C THR A 297 14.08 15.14 7.75
N ASP A 298 14.90 16.15 8.05
CA ASP A 298 16.29 16.26 7.67
C ASP A 298 17.11 16.54 8.94
N SER A 299 17.64 15.47 9.55
CA SER A 299 18.24 15.56 10.89
C SER A 299 19.58 16.29 10.92
N ASP A 300 20.34 16.28 9.82
CA ASP A 300 21.67 16.91 9.75
C ASP A 300 21.76 18.11 8.80
N GLY A 301 20.69 18.39 8.04
CA GLY A 301 20.51 19.60 7.25
C GLY A 301 21.19 19.58 5.90
N ASP A 302 21.42 18.39 5.33
CA ASP A 302 22.14 18.22 4.07
C ASP A 302 21.24 18.21 2.82
N GLY A 303 19.92 18.17 3.03
CA GLY A 303 18.92 18.17 1.97
C GLY A 303 18.51 16.79 1.48
N TYR A 304 18.89 15.71 2.16
CA TYR A 304 18.35 14.36 1.99
C TYR A 304 17.47 13.97 3.17
N GLY A 305 16.36 13.28 2.91
CA GLY A 305 15.37 13.00 3.95
C GLY A 305 15.62 11.70 4.71
N ASP A 306 15.39 11.72 6.01
CA ASP A 306 15.68 10.63 6.95
C ASP A 306 14.82 9.37 6.73
N ASN A 307 13.67 9.46 6.06
CA ASN A 307 12.76 8.32 5.93
C ASN A 307 13.35 7.28 4.97
N PRO A 308 13.76 6.07 5.43
CA PRO A 308 14.44 5.09 4.59
C PRO A 308 13.55 4.50 3.49
N ASN A 309 12.23 4.69 3.58
CA ASN A 309 11.27 4.26 2.55
C ASN A 309 10.92 5.40 1.58
N GLY A 310 11.47 6.59 1.76
CA GLY A 310 11.21 7.74 0.91
C GLY A 310 12.04 7.76 -0.36
N THR A 311 11.83 8.77 -1.20
CA THR A 311 12.66 9.02 -2.37
C THR A 311 14.03 9.54 -1.92
N GLN A 312 15.10 9.03 -2.54
CA GLN A 312 16.49 9.42 -2.25
C GLN A 312 16.78 9.57 -0.74
N PRO A 313 16.51 8.50 0.05
CA PRO A 313 16.62 8.59 1.49
C PRO A 313 18.07 8.79 1.90
N ASP A 314 18.27 9.61 2.93
CA ASP A 314 19.57 9.81 3.53
C ASP A 314 20.03 8.50 4.18
N ALA A 315 21.15 7.98 3.69
CA ALA A 315 21.79 6.79 4.24
C ALA A 315 22.63 7.12 5.50
N CYS A 316 22.94 8.38 5.72
CA CYS A 316 23.87 8.87 6.73
C CYS A 316 23.28 9.74 7.84
N VAL A 317 22.01 10.19 7.82
CA VAL A 317 21.05 10.75 8.83
C VAL A 317 21.55 11.75 9.89
N THR A 318 22.78 11.61 10.37
CA THR A 318 23.38 12.38 11.46
C THR A 318 24.71 13.00 11.05
N THR A 319 25.14 12.77 9.81
CA THR A 319 26.41 13.22 9.27
C THR A 319 26.15 13.83 7.90
N PRO A 320 26.18 15.16 7.79
CA PRO A 320 25.76 15.82 6.56
C PRO A 320 26.70 15.47 5.41
N GLY A 321 26.12 15.15 4.27
CA GLY A 321 26.80 14.69 3.07
C GLY A 321 26.35 15.37 1.79
N THR A 322 27.00 15.04 0.68
CA THR A 322 26.61 15.52 -0.66
C THR A 322 26.58 14.41 -1.70
N SER A 323 26.82 13.16 -1.30
CA SER A 323 26.78 12.02 -2.21
C SER A 323 25.38 11.84 -2.80
N SER A 324 25.33 11.50 -4.09
CA SER A 324 24.11 11.49 -4.91
C SER A 324 24.06 10.39 -5.97
N LEU A 325 25.10 9.55 -6.11
CA LEU A 325 25.16 8.49 -7.13
C LEU A 325 24.83 7.11 -6.58
N ASP A 326 25.40 6.74 -5.44
CA ASP A 326 25.31 5.41 -4.85
C ASP A 326 24.42 5.41 -3.59
N VAL A 327 24.88 6.06 -2.53
CA VAL A 327 24.17 6.28 -1.28
C VAL A 327 23.97 7.78 -1.13
N TYR A 328 22.75 8.21 -0.83
CA TYR A 328 22.42 9.63 -0.76
C TYR A 328 22.71 10.17 0.65
N GLY A 329 23.11 11.44 0.76
CA GLY A 329 23.31 12.13 2.04
C GLY A 329 24.56 11.74 2.83
N CYS A 330 25.50 11.02 2.21
CA CYS A 330 26.77 10.66 2.85
C CYS A 330 27.91 11.58 2.39
N VAL A 331 29.00 11.56 3.16
CA VAL A 331 30.21 12.34 2.86
C VAL A 331 30.74 11.96 1.47
N ASP A 332 30.99 12.99 0.67
CA ASP A 332 31.57 12.95 -0.67
C ASP A 332 32.70 14.00 -0.68
N GLY A 333 33.93 13.51 -0.57
CA GLY A 333 35.11 14.29 -0.25
C GLY A 333 35.62 15.15 -1.40
N ASP A 334 35.45 14.70 -2.64
CA ASP A 334 35.96 15.34 -3.85
C ASP A 334 34.87 15.91 -4.76
N GLY A 335 33.60 15.60 -4.50
CA GLY A 335 32.42 16.23 -5.08
C GLY A 335 31.97 15.65 -6.41
N ASP A 336 32.27 14.38 -6.68
CA ASP A 336 31.81 13.69 -7.89
C ASP A 336 30.43 13.02 -7.75
N GLY A 337 29.92 12.98 -6.51
CA GLY A 337 28.63 12.42 -6.16
C GLY A 337 28.68 10.98 -5.65
N ALA A 338 29.80 10.28 -5.70
CA ALA A 338 29.96 9.00 -5.01
C ALA A 338 30.28 9.23 -3.53
N SER A 339 29.80 8.35 -2.65
CA SER A 339 30.17 8.42 -1.24
C SER A 339 31.61 7.94 -1.01
N ASP A 340 32.34 8.58 -0.10
CA ASP A 340 33.70 8.17 0.32
C ASP A 340 33.80 6.67 0.70
N SER A 341 32.68 6.08 1.11
CA SER A 341 32.61 4.69 1.57
C SER A 341 32.56 3.66 0.43
N SER A 342 32.06 4.07 -0.74
CA SER A 342 31.94 3.22 -1.93
C SER A 342 32.86 3.68 -3.07
N ASP A 343 33.37 4.91 -2.98
CA ASP A 343 34.31 5.47 -3.91
C ASP A 343 35.69 4.80 -3.78
N LEU A 344 36.17 4.25 -4.89
CA LEU A 344 37.48 3.62 -4.98
C LEU A 344 38.62 4.64 -5.04
N TRP A 345 38.34 5.89 -5.41
CA TRP A 345 39.28 7.00 -5.48
C TRP A 345 38.78 8.28 -4.76
N PRO A 346 38.64 8.29 -3.41
CA PRO A 346 38.04 9.39 -2.62
C PRO A 346 38.71 10.78 -2.68
N ASP A 347 39.80 10.92 -3.43
CA ASP A 347 40.56 12.15 -3.62
C ASP A 347 40.61 12.58 -5.10
N ASP A 348 39.93 11.86 -6.01
CA ASP A 348 39.90 12.09 -7.45
C ASP A 348 38.47 12.04 -8.01
N GLY A 349 37.79 13.18 -7.95
CA GLY A 349 36.40 13.31 -8.42
C GLY A 349 36.19 13.20 -9.94
N THR A 350 37.13 12.57 -10.64
CA THR A 350 36.96 12.12 -12.02
C THR A 350 36.80 10.61 -12.16
N GLN A 351 36.98 9.83 -11.07
CA GLN A 351 36.87 8.37 -11.04
C GLN A 351 36.26 7.90 -9.74
N TRP A 352 35.32 6.94 -9.79
CA TRP A 352 34.66 6.44 -8.58
C TRP A 352 34.30 4.94 -8.61
N PHE A 353 34.08 4.35 -9.79
CA PHE A 353 33.77 2.92 -9.97
C PHE A 353 34.82 2.22 -10.84
N ASP A 354 35.00 0.92 -10.58
CA ASP A 354 35.83 -0.02 -11.34
C ASP A 354 34.99 -1.29 -11.56
N SER A 355 34.34 -1.38 -12.71
CA SER A 355 33.33 -2.41 -12.98
C SER A 355 33.94 -3.80 -13.22
N ASP A 356 35.19 -3.88 -13.65
CA ASP A 356 35.87 -5.15 -13.95
C ASP A 356 37.04 -5.49 -13.01
N GLY A 357 37.46 -4.55 -12.17
CA GLY A 357 38.41 -4.73 -11.08
C GLY A 357 39.87 -4.72 -11.53
N ASP A 358 40.19 -4.06 -12.63
CA ASP A 358 41.55 -4.02 -13.18
C ASP A 358 42.42 -2.86 -12.65
N GLY A 359 41.81 -1.94 -11.90
CA GLY A 359 42.46 -0.80 -11.27
C GLY A 359 42.46 0.49 -12.08
N TYR A 360 41.74 0.54 -13.20
CA TYR A 360 41.41 1.77 -13.93
C TYR A 360 39.93 2.12 -13.70
N GLY A 361 39.63 3.41 -13.60
CA GLY A 361 38.27 3.86 -13.30
C GLY A 361 37.39 3.90 -14.55
N ASP A 362 36.10 3.59 -14.39
CA ASP A 362 35.14 3.40 -15.48
C ASP A 362 34.92 4.66 -16.35
N GLU A 363 35.24 5.86 -15.85
CA GLU A 363 35.03 7.11 -16.58
C GLU A 363 36.19 7.37 -17.56
N PRO A 364 36.03 7.18 -18.88
CA PRO A 364 37.16 7.18 -19.82
C PRO A 364 37.82 8.55 -20.01
N THR A 365 37.18 9.61 -19.51
CA THR A 365 37.69 10.99 -19.58
C THR A 365 38.36 11.46 -18.30
N GLY A 366 38.30 10.67 -17.23
CA GLY A 366 38.95 10.98 -15.96
C GLY A 366 40.44 10.66 -15.95
N THR A 367 41.07 10.81 -14.79
CA THR A 367 42.47 10.45 -14.58
C THR A 367 42.65 8.96 -14.86
N ASP A 368 43.57 8.62 -15.76
CA ASP A 368 43.86 7.24 -16.18
C ASP A 368 42.58 6.40 -16.40
N GLY A 369 41.55 6.99 -17.02
CA GLY A 369 40.27 6.32 -17.24
C GLY A 369 40.36 5.12 -18.16
N ASP A 370 39.59 4.09 -17.82
CA ASP A 370 39.52 2.85 -18.56
C ASP A 370 38.82 3.07 -19.91
N ALA A 371 39.50 2.66 -20.99
CA ALA A 371 38.93 2.68 -22.33
C ALA A 371 38.04 1.45 -22.59
N CYS A 372 38.12 0.42 -21.75
CA CYS A 372 37.37 -0.82 -21.80
C CYS A 372 36.69 -1.16 -20.44
N PRO A 373 35.76 -0.33 -19.90
CA PRO A 373 35.24 -0.43 -18.51
C PRO A 373 34.53 -1.73 -18.07
N ASN A 374 34.46 -2.75 -18.92
CA ASN A 374 33.82 -4.03 -18.59
C ASN A 374 34.71 -5.24 -18.94
N ASP A 375 35.92 -5.00 -19.43
CA ASP A 375 36.83 -6.00 -19.96
C ASP A 375 38.23 -5.80 -19.36
N ALA A 376 38.43 -6.36 -18.16
CA ALA A 376 39.64 -6.19 -17.38
C ALA A 376 40.93 -6.34 -18.20
N GLY A 377 41.79 -5.35 -18.09
CA GLY A 377 42.97 -5.20 -18.90
C GLY A 377 44.24 -4.84 -18.15
N THR A 378 45.33 -4.73 -18.89
CA THR A 378 46.62 -4.28 -18.34
C THR A 378 47.34 -3.28 -19.23
N SER A 379 46.69 -2.83 -20.31
CA SER A 379 47.28 -1.86 -21.22
C SER A 379 47.54 -0.53 -20.50
N THR A 380 48.68 0.08 -20.83
CA THR A 380 49.22 1.30 -20.20
C THR A 380 49.63 2.37 -21.22
N ALA A 381 49.40 2.12 -22.51
CA ALA A 381 49.82 2.97 -23.62
C ALA A 381 48.66 3.28 -24.57
N GLY A 382 48.91 4.14 -25.56
CA GLY A 382 47.97 4.39 -26.66
C GLY A 382 46.68 5.14 -26.29
N ALA A 383 46.59 5.65 -25.05
CA ALA A 383 45.35 6.19 -24.48
C ALA A 383 44.19 5.18 -24.45
N THR A 384 44.52 3.88 -24.45
CA THR A 384 43.61 2.78 -24.12
C THR A 384 44.12 2.14 -22.85
N PHE A 385 43.98 2.82 -21.71
CA PHE A 385 44.28 2.24 -20.41
C PHE A 385 43.18 1.23 -20.05
N GLY A 386 43.50 0.19 -19.27
CA GLY A 386 42.52 -0.80 -18.77
C GLY A 386 41.94 -1.78 -19.81
N CYS A 387 42.46 -1.78 -21.04
CA CYS A 387 42.03 -2.74 -22.05
C CYS A 387 42.88 -4.03 -22.04
N PRO A 388 42.34 -5.16 -22.54
CA PRO A 388 43.08 -6.41 -22.66
C PRO A 388 44.40 -6.23 -23.44
N ASP A 389 45.49 -6.70 -22.84
CA ASP A 389 46.86 -6.70 -23.37
C ASP A 389 47.43 -8.11 -23.17
N GLN A 390 47.32 -8.93 -24.21
CA GLN A 390 47.56 -10.37 -24.10
C GLN A 390 49.05 -10.73 -23.92
N ASP A 391 49.97 -9.93 -24.44
CA ASP A 391 51.41 -10.19 -24.38
C ASP A 391 52.16 -9.36 -23.32
N GLY A 392 51.51 -8.35 -22.77
CA GLY A 392 51.98 -7.52 -21.68
C GLY A 392 53.05 -6.52 -22.09
N ASP A 393 52.95 -5.93 -23.28
CA ASP A 393 53.86 -4.89 -23.76
C ASP A 393 53.38 -3.46 -23.48
N GLY A 394 52.14 -3.32 -23.01
CA GLY A 394 51.50 -2.08 -22.64
C GLY A 394 50.51 -1.54 -23.68
N TRP A 395 50.48 -2.06 -24.91
CA TRP A 395 49.46 -1.71 -25.89
C TRP A 395 48.26 -2.65 -25.79
N SER A 396 47.06 -2.12 -26.05
CA SER A 396 45.85 -2.94 -26.03
C SER A 396 45.76 -3.81 -27.28
N ASP A 397 45.18 -5.01 -27.17
CA ASP A 397 44.95 -5.94 -28.29
C ASP A 397 44.21 -5.27 -29.47
N GLN A 398 43.45 -4.20 -29.22
CA GLN A 398 42.72 -3.45 -30.24
C GLN A 398 43.59 -2.48 -31.04
N GLN A 399 44.64 -1.93 -30.42
CA GLN A 399 45.57 -0.98 -31.04
C GLN A 399 46.89 -1.63 -31.45
N ASP A 400 47.16 -2.83 -30.95
CA ASP A 400 48.35 -3.61 -31.24
C ASP A 400 48.16 -4.43 -32.53
N GLU A 401 49.04 -4.21 -33.52
CA GLU A 401 49.03 -5.00 -34.77
C GLU A 401 49.66 -6.41 -34.58
N PHE A 402 50.37 -6.63 -33.48
CA PHE A 402 50.96 -7.91 -33.06
C PHE A 402 50.56 -8.36 -31.63
N PRO A 403 49.26 -8.56 -31.29
CA PRO A 403 48.78 -8.82 -29.91
C PRO A 403 49.32 -10.06 -29.19
N GLU A 404 50.12 -10.90 -29.85
CA GLU A 404 50.74 -12.09 -29.26
C GLU A 404 52.27 -11.93 -29.08
N GLN A 405 52.84 -10.79 -29.45
CA GLN A 405 54.28 -10.59 -29.60
C GLN A 405 54.78 -9.34 -28.86
N ARG A 406 55.07 -9.50 -27.57
CA ARG A 406 55.50 -8.42 -26.65
C ARG A 406 56.56 -7.43 -27.17
N SER A 407 57.38 -7.83 -28.13
CA SER A 407 58.40 -6.97 -28.70
C SER A 407 57.90 -6.04 -29.80
N GLN A 408 56.68 -6.19 -30.31
CA GLN A 408 56.15 -5.45 -31.45
C GLN A 408 54.73 -5.00 -31.18
N TYR A 409 54.42 -3.76 -31.57
CA TYR A 409 53.07 -3.19 -31.41
C TYR A 409 52.56 -2.41 -32.62
N SER A 410 53.40 -2.16 -33.64
CA SER A 410 53.08 -1.29 -34.77
C SER A 410 53.71 -1.77 -36.06
N ASP A 411 52.96 -1.68 -37.16
CA ASP A 411 53.38 -1.97 -38.55
C ASP A 411 52.83 -0.85 -39.45
N ASN A 412 53.65 0.16 -39.72
CA ASN A 412 53.20 1.36 -40.41
C ASN A 412 52.99 1.17 -41.92
N ASP A 413 53.62 0.17 -42.55
CA ASP A 413 53.48 -0.10 -43.99
C ASP A 413 52.74 -1.40 -44.36
N GLY A 414 52.36 -2.19 -43.36
CA GLY A 414 51.45 -3.33 -43.46
C GLY A 414 52.10 -4.58 -44.05
N ASP A 415 53.42 -4.74 -43.92
CA ASP A 415 54.16 -5.86 -44.50
C ASP A 415 54.28 -7.09 -43.56
N GLY A 416 53.81 -6.94 -42.31
CA GLY A 416 53.82 -7.98 -41.27
C GLY A 416 55.15 -8.09 -40.52
N TYR A 417 56.04 -7.11 -40.64
CA TYR A 417 57.20 -6.88 -39.77
C TYR A 417 56.93 -5.64 -38.91
N GLY A 418 57.36 -5.68 -37.66
CA GLY A 418 57.03 -4.64 -36.71
C GLY A 418 58.12 -3.57 -36.61
N ASP A 419 57.69 -2.32 -36.48
CA ASP A 419 58.55 -1.12 -36.50
C ASP A 419 59.52 -1.04 -35.30
N ASN A 420 59.32 -1.86 -34.25
CA ASN A 420 60.21 -1.88 -33.09
C ASN A 420 61.48 -2.68 -33.39
N ALA A 421 62.53 -1.99 -33.87
CA ALA A 421 63.84 -2.58 -34.16
C ALA A 421 64.75 -2.76 -32.93
N THR A 422 64.20 -2.99 -31.73
CA THR A 422 65.01 -3.30 -30.55
C THR A 422 65.71 -4.66 -30.70
N LEU A 423 66.87 -4.81 -30.04
CA LEU A 423 67.66 -6.04 -30.17
C LEU A 423 66.89 -7.25 -29.64
N GLY A 424 66.66 -8.22 -30.53
CA GLY A 424 65.92 -9.44 -30.19
C GLY A 424 64.42 -9.36 -30.42
N ALA A 425 63.90 -8.25 -30.97
CA ALA A 425 62.50 -8.14 -31.34
C ALA A 425 62.10 -9.19 -32.39
N TYR A 426 60.86 -9.65 -32.32
CA TYR A 426 60.26 -10.57 -33.29
C TYR A 426 60.01 -9.83 -34.61
N LYS A 427 60.54 -10.32 -35.73
CA LYS A 427 60.38 -9.71 -37.07
C LYS A 427 60.55 -8.19 -37.08
N PRO A 428 61.73 -7.66 -36.71
CA PRO A 428 61.95 -6.22 -36.74
C PRO A 428 61.98 -5.72 -38.18
N ASP A 429 61.31 -4.59 -38.43
CA ASP A 429 61.39 -3.88 -39.69
C ASP A 429 62.48 -2.78 -39.63
N HIS A 430 63.50 -2.91 -40.48
CA HIS A 430 64.55 -1.90 -40.63
C HIS A 430 64.17 -0.78 -41.62
N TRP A 431 63.06 -0.89 -42.34
CA TRP A 431 62.51 0.13 -43.24
C TRP A 431 60.98 0.35 -43.05
N PRO A 432 60.55 0.98 -41.92
CA PRO A 432 59.13 1.21 -41.52
C PRO A 432 58.16 1.92 -42.49
N ASN A 433 58.60 2.26 -43.70
CA ASN A 433 57.81 2.97 -44.71
C ASN A 433 58.00 2.38 -46.11
N ASP A 434 58.63 1.21 -46.23
CA ASP A 434 58.91 0.53 -47.48
C ASP A 434 58.62 -0.97 -47.35
N SER A 435 57.36 -1.31 -47.56
CA SER A 435 56.80 -2.67 -47.48
C SER A 435 57.46 -3.71 -48.41
N SER A 436 58.46 -3.31 -49.21
CA SER A 436 59.24 -4.19 -50.07
C SER A 436 60.55 -4.65 -49.41
N ARG A 437 60.92 -4.10 -48.25
CA ARG A 437 62.17 -4.37 -47.56
C ARG A 437 61.95 -4.37 -46.05
N ASN A 438 62.27 -5.48 -45.39
CA ASN A 438 62.09 -5.64 -43.94
C ASN A 438 63.30 -6.20 -43.22
N SER A 439 63.80 -7.35 -43.68
CA SER A 439 64.85 -8.11 -43.00
C SER A 439 66.23 -7.44 -43.12
N ALA A 440 67.02 -7.52 -42.06
CA ALA A 440 68.41 -7.10 -42.05
C ALA A 440 69.27 -7.83 -43.10
N GLU A 441 70.38 -7.21 -43.50
CA GLU A 441 71.30 -7.77 -44.48
C GLU A 441 72.57 -8.31 -43.77
N ALA A 442 72.75 -9.62 -43.80
CA ALA A 442 73.95 -10.31 -43.29
C ALA A 442 74.40 -11.43 -44.23
N SER A 443 75.67 -11.76 -44.20
CA SER A 443 76.26 -12.89 -44.91
C SER A 443 77.05 -13.79 -43.96
N MET A 444 77.07 -15.09 -44.24
CA MET A 444 77.72 -16.11 -43.43
C MET A 444 78.82 -16.81 -44.22
N THR A 445 79.96 -17.03 -43.58
CA THR A 445 81.07 -17.83 -44.13
C THR A 445 81.59 -18.79 -43.08
N CYS A 446 81.66 -20.09 -43.40
CA CYS A 446 82.17 -21.10 -42.48
C CYS A 446 83.64 -21.43 -42.74
N SER A 447 84.38 -21.79 -41.70
CA SER A 447 85.81 -22.09 -41.78
C SER A 447 86.11 -23.28 -42.69
N GLU A 448 85.19 -24.25 -42.74
CA GLU A 448 85.27 -25.43 -43.59
C GLU A 448 83.87 -25.78 -44.12
N ASN A 449 83.77 -26.09 -45.43
CA ASN A 449 82.51 -26.52 -46.07
C ASN A 449 82.39 -28.04 -46.15
N THR A 450 83.44 -28.78 -45.82
CA THR A 450 83.45 -30.24 -45.77
C THR A 450 84.35 -30.69 -44.64
N ILE A 451 83.78 -31.41 -43.68
CA ILE A 451 84.46 -31.88 -42.47
C ILE A 451 84.42 -33.40 -42.51
N GLU A 452 85.57 -34.05 -42.51
CA GLU A 452 85.67 -35.51 -42.45
C GLU A 452 85.78 -35.94 -40.98
N VAL A 453 84.87 -36.83 -40.57
CA VAL A 453 84.78 -37.30 -39.19
C VAL A 453 84.80 -38.82 -39.14
N ASP A 454 85.58 -39.38 -38.21
CA ASP A 454 85.72 -40.82 -38.05
C ASP A 454 84.83 -41.33 -36.90
N LEU A 455 83.85 -42.17 -37.25
CA LEU A 455 82.92 -42.78 -36.31
C LEU A 455 83.61 -43.80 -35.40
N ALA A 456 84.69 -44.45 -35.86
CA ALA A 456 85.44 -45.41 -35.04
C ALA A 456 86.20 -44.74 -33.88
N ALA A 457 86.44 -43.43 -33.97
CA ALA A 457 87.11 -42.66 -32.94
C ALA A 457 86.11 -42.03 -31.95
N SER A 458 85.31 -41.07 -32.42
CA SER A 458 84.32 -40.38 -31.57
C SER A 458 83.10 -39.85 -32.32
N GLY A 459 83.17 -39.73 -33.66
CA GLY A 459 82.12 -39.07 -34.42
C GLY A 459 81.98 -37.57 -34.16
N TRP A 460 82.80 -36.96 -33.30
CA TRP A 460 82.69 -35.55 -32.92
C TRP A 460 83.36 -34.61 -33.92
N PHE A 461 82.73 -33.48 -34.21
CA PHE A 461 83.26 -32.43 -35.07
C PHE A 461 82.97 -31.04 -34.49
N THR A 462 83.80 -30.07 -34.87
CA THR A 462 83.58 -28.65 -34.59
C THR A 462 84.06 -27.80 -35.75
N PHE A 463 83.39 -26.67 -35.98
CA PHE A 463 83.77 -25.68 -36.96
C PHE A 463 83.24 -24.31 -36.52
N SER A 464 83.73 -23.25 -37.16
CA SER A 464 83.29 -21.89 -36.84
C SER A 464 82.68 -21.24 -38.07
N CYS A 465 81.60 -20.49 -37.88
CA CYS A 465 81.04 -19.64 -38.94
C CYS A 465 81.13 -18.19 -38.51
N THR A 466 81.59 -17.37 -39.44
CA THR A 466 81.68 -15.92 -39.30
C THR A 466 80.48 -15.30 -39.99
N VAL A 467 79.69 -14.56 -39.24
CA VAL A 467 78.57 -13.77 -39.76
C VAL A 467 79.03 -12.31 -39.86
N THR A 468 78.88 -11.73 -41.03
CA THR A 468 79.27 -10.34 -41.34
C THR A 468 78.07 -9.54 -41.84
N THR A 469 77.98 -8.28 -41.47
CA THR A 469 76.88 -7.40 -41.88
C THR A 469 77.39 -6.07 -42.44
N ALA A 470 76.65 -5.51 -43.40
CA ALA A 470 76.83 -4.16 -43.92
C ALA A 470 75.82 -3.16 -43.32
N MET A 471 74.92 -3.64 -42.45
CA MET A 471 73.91 -2.80 -41.79
C MET A 471 74.58 -1.72 -40.95
N SER A 472 73.96 -0.54 -40.96
CA SER A 472 74.37 0.58 -40.09
C SER A 472 73.56 0.66 -38.80
N SER A 473 72.36 0.07 -38.80
CA SER A 473 71.54 -0.15 -37.60
C SER A 473 72.04 -1.37 -36.83
N ALA A 474 71.79 -1.35 -35.52
CA ALA A 474 72.03 -2.52 -34.70
C ALA A 474 70.91 -3.54 -34.90
N PHE A 475 71.25 -4.82 -34.95
CA PHE A 475 70.27 -5.91 -35.08
C PHE A 475 70.78 -7.19 -34.43
N ALA A 476 69.88 -8.16 -34.22
CA ALA A 476 70.20 -9.47 -33.69
C ALA A 476 69.92 -10.57 -34.73
N ALA A 477 70.74 -11.61 -34.73
CA ALA A 477 70.61 -12.73 -35.65
C ALA A 477 70.79 -14.07 -34.92
N ASN A 478 69.93 -15.02 -35.23
CA ASN A 478 70.05 -16.41 -34.84
C ASN A 478 70.83 -17.16 -35.92
N LEU A 479 71.97 -17.72 -35.54
CA LEU A 479 72.68 -18.70 -36.33
C LEU A 479 72.29 -20.09 -35.83
N GLU A 480 71.65 -20.88 -36.67
CA GLU A 480 71.25 -22.24 -36.30
C GLU A 480 71.41 -23.27 -37.42
N TRP A 481 71.43 -24.55 -37.03
CA TRP A 481 71.18 -25.68 -37.92
C TRP A 481 70.36 -26.76 -37.20
N THR A 482 69.50 -27.44 -37.94
CA THR A 482 68.64 -28.48 -37.38
C THR A 482 69.34 -29.83 -37.31
N ALA A 483 69.38 -30.43 -36.12
CA ALA A 483 69.85 -31.80 -35.93
C ALA A 483 69.02 -32.81 -36.76
N THR A 484 69.67 -33.85 -37.27
CA THR A 484 69.02 -34.94 -38.02
C THR A 484 69.12 -36.24 -37.24
N SER A 485 68.47 -37.31 -37.71
CA SER A 485 68.64 -38.65 -37.11
C SER A 485 70.10 -39.13 -37.15
N SER A 486 70.89 -38.60 -38.08
CA SER A 486 72.25 -39.06 -38.35
C SER A 486 73.31 -38.11 -37.78
N ILE A 487 72.94 -36.86 -37.46
CA ILE A 487 73.83 -35.85 -36.86
C ILE A 487 73.14 -35.18 -35.67
N VAL A 488 73.75 -35.29 -34.47
CA VAL A 488 73.26 -34.67 -33.23
C VAL A 488 74.03 -33.39 -32.94
N GLY A 489 73.31 -32.28 -32.72
CA GLY A 489 73.90 -31.00 -32.36
C GLY A 489 74.24 -30.91 -30.87
N GLU A 490 75.44 -30.43 -30.56
CA GLU A 490 75.87 -30.11 -29.18
C GLU A 490 75.88 -28.58 -28.95
N SER A 491 76.37 -27.83 -29.93
CA SER A 491 76.24 -26.38 -29.99
C SER A 491 75.79 -26.01 -31.40
N SER A 492 74.47 -26.00 -31.60
CA SER A 492 73.84 -25.85 -32.92
C SER A 492 73.09 -24.54 -33.12
N GLU A 493 72.96 -23.72 -32.08
CA GLU A 493 72.25 -22.44 -32.07
C GLU A 493 73.09 -21.37 -31.36
N HIS A 494 73.19 -20.18 -31.94
CA HIS A 494 73.86 -19.01 -31.36
C HIS A 494 73.06 -17.73 -31.63
N PHE A 495 72.78 -16.96 -30.57
CA PHE A 495 72.21 -15.61 -30.67
C PHE A 495 73.34 -14.58 -30.79
N LEU A 496 73.42 -13.87 -31.93
CA LEU A 496 74.44 -12.87 -32.24
C LEU A 496 73.82 -11.47 -32.23
N THR A 497 74.50 -10.48 -31.64
CA THR A 497 74.02 -9.09 -31.61
C THR A 497 75.01 -8.14 -32.26
N PHE A 498 74.66 -7.51 -33.37
CA PHE A 498 75.52 -6.56 -34.08
C PHE A 498 75.23 -5.15 -33.59
N THR A 499 76.17 -4.58 -32.84
CA THR A 499 76.12 -3.24 -32.26
C THR A 499 77.45 -2.52 -32.52
N SER A 500 77.53 -1.23 -32.17
CA SER A 500 78.80 -0.50 -32.23
C SER A 500 79.91 -1.09 -31.36
N ALA A 501 79.57 -1.91 -30.35
CA ALA A 501 80.51 -2.54 -29.44
C ALA A 501 81.00 -3.92 -29.93
N SER A 502 80.12 -4.73 -30.51
CA SER A 502 80.47 -6.04 -31.07
C SER A 502 81.13 -5.93 -32.46
N GLY A 503 80.88 -4.83 -33.16
CA GLY A 503 81.32 -4.61 -34.53
C GLY A 503 80.50 -5.39 -35.56
N ASN A 504 80.91 -5.29 -36.83
CA ASN A 504 80.18 -5.78 -37.99
C ASN A 504 80.46 -7.26 -38.34
N SER A 505 81.20 -7.98 -37.48
CA SER A 505 81.59 -9.37 -37.71
C SER A 505 81.66 -10.13 -36.40
N GLN A 506 80.99 -11.27 -36.33
CA GLN A 506 81.02 -12.17 -35.18
C GLN A 506 81.26 -13.60 -35.62
N ILE A 507 81.96 -14.35 -34.76
CA ILE A 507 82.32 -15.75 -34.99
C ILE A 507 81.55 -16.60 -33.98
N ALA A 508 80.82 -17.58 -34.50
CA ALA A 508 80.13 -18.58 -33.70
C ALA A 508 80.78 -19.96 -33.91
N SER A 509 80.98 -20.70 -32.82
CA SER A 509 81.63 -22.01 -32.83
C SER A 509 80.59 -23.10 -32.66
N LEU A 510 80.40 -23.92 -33.69
CA LEU A 510 79.39 -24.96 -33.73
C LEU A 510 80.04 -26.34 -33.52
N SER A 511 79.31 -27.25 -32.87
CA SER A 511 79.78 -28.63 -32.63
C SER A 511 78.64 -29.64 -32.60
N GLY A 512 78.98 -30.90 -32.88
CA GLY A 512 78.04 -32.00 -32.88
C GLY A 512 78.72 -33.36 -33.07
N TYR A 513 77.90 -34.40 -33.18
CA TYR A 513 78.33 -35.78 -33.36
C TYR A 513 77.63 -36.41 -34.57
N ALA A 514 78.39 -37.07 -35.45
CA ALA A 514 77.87 -37.95 -36.47
C ALA A 514 77.60 -39.35 -35.90
N GLN A 515 76.48 -39.96 -36.28
CA GLN A 515 76.05 -41.28 -35.80
C GLN A 515 76.01 -42.35 -36.90
N GLU A 516 75.88 -41.95 -38.16
CA GLU A 516 75.78 -42.87 -39.30
C GLU A 516 76.83 -42.57 -40.37
N LEU A 517 77.28 -43.60 -41.10
CA LEU A 517 78.24 -43.45 -42.20
C LEU A 517 77.61 -42.75 -43.40
N GLY A 518 78.41 -41.93 -44.09
CA GLY A 518 78.00 -41.25 -45.32
C GLY A 518 78.25 -39.74 -45.29
N ASN A 519 77.76 -39.06 -46.33
CA ASN A 519 77.83 -37.60 -46.44
C ASN A 519 76.52 -37.00 -45.94
N HIS A 520 76.59 -36.24 -44.86
CA HIS A 520 75.45 -35.54 -44.26
C HIS A 520 75.53 -34.05 -44.55
N GLN A 521 74.46 -33.46 -45.06
CA GLN A 521 74.41 -32.03 -45.33
C GLN A 521 73.77 -31.29 -44.16
N LEU A 522 74.51 -30.37 -43.56
CA LEU A 522 74.00 -29.45 -42.55
C LEU A 522 73.69 -28.13 -43.23
N LEU A 523 72.42 -27.73 -43.22
CA LEU A 523 72.00 -26.41 -43.66
C LEU A 523 72.06 -25.48 -42.46
N LEU A 524 73.02 -24.55 -42.47
CA LEU A 524 73.07 -23.46 -41.52
C LEU A 524 72.28 -22.29 -42.05
N THR A 525 71.50 -21.67 -41.18
CA THR A 525 70.69 -20.50 -41.49
C THR A 525 71.07 -19.38 -40.52
N VAL A 526 71.22 -18.17 -41.06
CA VAL A 526 71.30 -16.94 -40.26
C VAL A 526 70.03 -16.15 -40.53
N SER A 527 69.18 -15.96 -39.52
CA SER A 527 67.90 -15.25 -39.62
C SER A 527 67.74 -14.29 -38.44
N GLU A 528 66.96 -13.22 -38.61
CA GLU A 528 66.52 -12.43 -37.45
C GLU A 528 65.46 -13.21 -36.64
N PRO A 529 65.29 -12.94 -35.34
CA PRO A 529 64.27 -13.59 -34.53
C PRO A 529 62.88 -13.48 -35.18
N GLY A 530 62.21 -14.61 -35.41
CA GLY A 530 60.88 -14.65 -36.03
C GLY A 530 60.84 -14.46 -37.55
N ALA A 531 61.96 -14.13 -38.20
CA ALA A 531 62.00 -13.96 -39.65
C ALA A 531 61.71 -15.28 -40.38
N THR A 532 60.88 -15.21 -41.43
CA THR A 532 60.50 -16.39 -42.23
C THR A 532 61.58 -16.78 -43.23
N ASN A 533 62.39 -15.80 -43.66
CA ASN A 533 63.48 -16.01 -44.61
C ASN A 533 64.81 -15.76 -43.90
N PRO A 534 65.80 -16.65 -44.06
CA PRO A 534 67.14 -16.39 -43.58
C PRO A 534 67.80 -15.29 -44.42
N MET A 535 68.63 -14.47 -43.78
CA MET A 535 69.50 -13.49 -44.41
C MET A 535 70.54 -14.18 -45.32
N ASP A 536 71.10 -15.29 -44.83
CA ASP A 536 72.01 -16.14 -45.59
C ASP A 536 71.94 -17.60 -45.12
N THR A 537 72.32 -18.51 -46.01
CA THR A 537 72.38 -19.94 -45.72
C THR A 537 73.68 -20.53 -46.25
N VAL A 538 74.32 -21.39 -45.45
CA VAL A 538 75.54 -22.09 -45.83
C VAL A 538 75.35 -23.57 -45.58
N THR A 539 75.67 -24.40 -46.58
CA THR A 539 75.70 -25.85 -46.40
C THR A 539 77.10 -26.32 -46.03
N VAL A 540 77.23 -27.03 -44.91
CA VAL A 540 78.45 -27.72 -44.51
C VAL A 540 78.22 -29.23 -44.61
N VAL A 541 79.12 -29.94 -45.29
CA VAL A 541 79.02 -31.39 -45.48
C VAL A 541 79.85 -32.11 -44.42
N ILE A 542 79.21 -32.91 -43.58
CA ILE A 542 79.89 -33.82 -42.65
C ILE A 542 80.05 -35.17 -43.33
N LYS A 543 81.28 -35.52 -43.68
CA LYS A 543 81.63 -36.82 -44.26
C LYS A 543 82.03 -37.77 -43.13
N ALA A 544 81.07 -38.58 -42.69
CA ALA A 544 81.29 -39.61 -41.68
C ALA A 544 81.87 -40.87 -42.33
N ILE A 545 83.10 -41.21 -41.96
CA ILE A 545 83.81 -42.42 -42.38
C ILE A 545 84.05 -43.33 -41.18
N ASP A 546 84.31 -44.60 -41.42
CA ASP A 546 84.73 -45.56 -40.40
C ASP A 546 86.08 -46.12 -40.81
N SER A 547 87.13 -45.77 -40.06
CA SER A 547 88.49 -46.24 -40.33
C SER A 547 88.71 -47.73 -40.02
N ASN A 548 87.78 -48.39 -39.34
CA ASN A 548 87.76 -49.83 -39.09
C ASN A 548 86.94 -50.62 -40.12
N ALA A 549 86.26 -49.95 -41.05
CA ALA A 549 85.50 -50.61 -42.10
C ALA A 549 86.45 -51.32 -43.11
N PRO A 550 86.28 -52.63 -43.38
CA PRO A 550 87.13 -53.34 -44.32
C PRO A 550 86.93 -52.82 -45.76
N VAL A 551 88.03 -52.64 -46.50
CA VAL A 551 88.03 -52.30 -47.93
C VAL A 551 87.40 -53.45 -48.71
N GLU A 552 86.15 -53.29 -49.15
CA GLU A 552 85.51 -54.23 -50.07
C GLU A 552 85.93 -53.92 -51.53
N ILE A 553 86.51 -54.92 -52.18
CA ILE A 553 86.76 -54.97 -53.61
C ILE A 553 85.42 -55.35 -54.27
N GLU A 554 84.87 -54.48 -55.11
CA GLU A 554 83.70 -54.78 -55.95
C GLU A 554 84.00 -55.98 -56.86
N ASP A 555 83.29 -57.10 -56.62
CA ASP A 555 83.07 -58.14 -57.61
C ASP A 555 81.58 -58.18 -57.94
N GLY A 556 81.31 -58.14 -59.23
CA GLY A 556 79.99 -57.90 -59.78
C GLY A 556 78.99 -59.05 -59.64
N ALA A 557 77.73 -58.63 -59.81
CA ALA A 557 76.53 -59.41 -60.06
C ALA A 557 75.95 -60.16 -58.84
N GLU A 558 74.81 -59.69 -58.36
CA GLU A 558 73.52 -60.28 -58.75
C GLU A 558 72.37 -59.32 -58.45
N GLY A 559 71.59 -59.02 -59.49
CA GLY A 559 70.37 -58.24 -59.40
C GLY A 559 69.29 -59.00 -58.63
N SER A 560 68.80 -58.38 -57.55
CA SER A 560 67.69 -58.89 -56.75
C SER A 560 66.42 -58.10 -57.08
N LEU A 561 65.61 -58.70 -57.95
CA LEU A 561 64.16 -58.97 -57.79
C LEU A 561 63.15 -57.85 -57.47
N VAL A 562 63.52 -56.56 -57.50
CA VAL A 562 62.55 -55.46 -57.28
C VAL A 562 62.36 -54.56 -58.52
N ASP A 563 63.25 -54.66 -59.52
CA ASP A 563 63.22 -53.82 -60.72
C ASP A 563 62.33 -54.36 -61.87
N ALA A 564 61.44 -55.30 -61.56
CA ALA A 564 60.47 -55.89 -62.50
C ALA A 564 59.02 -55.87 -61.97
N LEU A 565 58.70 -54.93 -61.08
CA LEU A 565 57.34 -54.75 -60.52
C LEU A 565 56.83 -53.30 -60.50
N VAL A 566 57.58 -52.34 -61.04
CA VAL A 566 57.17 -50.92 -61.10
C VAL A 566 56.58 -50.51 -62.47
N GLU A 567 56.65 -51.34 -63.50
CA GLU A 567 55.97 -51.10 -64.78
C GLU A 567 54.60 -51.79 -64.86
N SER A 568 53.65 -51.34 -64.02
CA SER A 568 52.23 -51.47 -64.36
C SER A 568 51.42 -50.30 -63.78
N THR A 569 50.84 -49.51 -64.68
CA THR A 569 50.03 -48.33 -64.35
C THR A 569 48.71 -48.67 -63.63
N MET A 570 48.38 -49.95 -63.48
CA MET A 570 47.19 -50.42 -62.77
C MET A 570 47.42 -50.68 -61.26
N LEU A 571 48.66 -50.92 -60.81
CA LEU A 571 48.92 -51.19 -59.38
C LEU A 571 49.18 -49.91 -58.56
N GLN A 572 49.68 -48.84 -59.19
CA GLN A 572 49.91 -47.55 -58.53
C GLN A 572 48.60 -46.83 -58.13
N ALA A 573 47.53 -46.99 -58.92
CA ALA A 573 46.22 -46.41 -58.60
C ALA A 573 45.53 -47.12 -57.41
N ALA A 574 45.76 -48.42 -57.23
CA ALA A 574 45.17 -49.19 -56.13
C ALA A 574 45.85 -48.89 -54.77
N LEU A 575 47.15 -48.61 -54.76
CA LEU A 575 47.88 -48.22 -53.55
C LEU A 575 47.59 -46.76 -53.12
N ALA A 576 47.45 -45.84 -54.09
CA ALA A 576 47.07 -44.45 -53.79
C ALA A 576 45.65 -44.35 -53.20
N GLY A 577 44.70 -45.17 -53.66
CA GLY A 577 43.34 -45.21 -53.12
C GLY A 577 43.26 -45.74 -51.69
N LEU A 578 44.11 -46.71 -51.32
CA LEU A 578 44.13 -47.31 -49.98
C LEU A 578 44.76 -46.36 -48.95
N VAL A 579 45.80 -45.62 -49.32
CA VAL A 579 46.41 -44.58 -48.47
C VAL A 579 45.45 -43.41 -48.24
N LEU A 580 44.69 -42.99 -49.25
CA LEU A 580 43.69 -41.92 -49.12
C LEU A 580 42.52 -42.34 -48.20
N PHE A 581 42.09 -43.60 -48.26
CA PHE A 581 41.03 -44.14 -47.39
C PHE A 581 41.47 -44.21 -45.91
N VAL A 582 42.73 -44.55 -45.65
CA VAL A 582 43.30 -44.59 -44.29
C VAL A 582 43.51 -43.16 -43.75
N LEU A 583 43.93 -42.21 -44.57
CA LEU A 583 44.06 -40.79 -44.19
C LEU A 583 42.69 -40.14 -43.92
N MET A 584 41.66 -40.42 -44.72
CA MET A 584 40.30 -39.94 -44.42
C MET A 584 39.70 -40.60 -43.17
N GLY A 585 39.98 -41.90 -42.93
CA GLY A 585 39.56 -42.59 -41.70
C GLY A 585 40.19 -42.00 -40.44
N THR A 586 41.48 -41.64 -40.50
CA THR A 586 42.19 -41.01 -39.36
C THR A 586 41.81 -39.55 -39.13
N LEU A 587 41.43 -38.81 -40.18
CA LEU A 587 40.87 -37.46 -40.05
C LEU A 587 39.47 -37.45 -39.43
N MET A 588 38.60 -38.43 -39.75
CA MET A 588 37.30 -38.57 -39.07
C MET A 588 37.43 -38.94 -37.59
N ILE A 589 38.41 -39.78 -37.22
CA ILE A 589 38.69 -40.13 -35.82
C ILE A 589 39.27 -38.94 -35.04
N ARG A 590 40.07 -38.07 -35.68
CA ARG A 590 40.54 -36.80 -35.08
C ARG A 590 39.46 -35.72 -34.98
N GLY A 591 38.50 -35.68 -35.91
CA GLY A 591 37.36 -34.76 -35.86
C GLY A 591 36.43 -35.03 -34.68
N GLN A 592 36.18 -36.30 -34.35
CA GLN A 592 35.37 -36.66 -33.19
C GLN A 592 36.09 -36.48 -31.84
N SER A 593 37.42 -36.61 -31.78
CA SER A 593 38.17 -36.41 -30.53
C SER A 593 38.32 -34.94 -30.11
N ARG A 594 38.36 -33.99 -31.06
CA ARG A 594 38.27 -32.55 -30.76
C ARG A 594 36.90 -32.17 -30.20
N SER A 595 35.82 -32.65 -30.82
CA SER A 595 34.44 -32.43 -30.34
C SER A 595 34.19 -32.98 -28.93
N ILE A 596 34.78 -34.13 -28.58
CA ILE A 596 34.63 -34.70 -27.23
C ILE A 596 35.43 -33.92 -26.19
N ARG A 597 36.67 -33.49 -26.52
CA ARG A 597 37.48 -32.65 -25.62
C ARG A 597 36.89 -31.26 -25.38
N ASP A 598 36.31 -30.64 -26.41
CA ASP A 598 35.64 -29.35 -26.25
C ASP A 598 34.35 -29.45 -25.42
N GLN A 599 33.64 -30.59 -25.47
CA GLN A 599 32.50 -30.86 -24.60
C GLN A 599 32.91 -31.14 -23.14
N GLU A 600 34.03 -31.83 -22.90
CA GLU A 600 34.61 -32.00 -21.55
C GLU A 600 35.05 -30.66 -20.95
N ARG A 601 35.78 -29.82 -21.70
CA ARG A 601 36.21 -28.49 -21.23
C ARG A 601 35.03 -27.57 -20.91
N ARG A 602 33.92 -27.67 -21.67
CA ARG A 602 32.68 -26.94 -21.37
C ARG A 602 31.96 -27.48 -20.13
N MET A 603 32.01 -28.79 -19.87
CA MET A 603 31.45 -29.38 -18.64
C MET A 603 32.25 -29.02 -17.39
N GLU A 604 33.58 -28.96 -17.48
CA GLU A 604 34.44 -28.51 -16.36
C GLU A 604 34.19 -27.04 -16.00
N ARG A 605 34.10 -26.15 -17.01
CA ARG A 605 33.79 -24.72 -16.77
C ARG A 605 32.39 -24.51 -16.16
N VAL A 606 31.40 -25.35 -16.54
CA VAL A 606 30.04 -25.30 -15.96
C VAL A 606 30.00 -25.90 -14.54
N ALA A 607 30.83 -26.90 -14.24
CA ALA A 607 30.95 -27.45 -12.89
C ALA A 607 31.58 -26.45 -11.92
N GLU A 608 32.61 -25.72 -12.36
CA GLU A 608 33.27 -24.66 -11.59
C GLU A 608 32.31 -23.50 -11.25
N ILE A 609 31.55 -23.02 -12.24
CA ILE A 609 30.53 -21.97 -12.03
C ILE A 609 29.41 -22.42 -11.06
N ARG A 610 29.05 -23.71 -11.05
CA ARG A 610 28.04 -24.26 -10.14
C ARG A 610 28.56 -24.48 -8.71
N GLN A 611 29.84 -24.77 -8.56
CA GLN A 611 30.49 -24.92 -7.26
C GLN A 611 30.60 -23.57 -6.54
N ASN A 612 30.91 -22.49 -7.29
CA ASN A 612 30.84 -21.12 -6.78
C ASN A 612 29.40 -20.67 -6.43
N ARG A 613 28.38 -21.40 -6.87
CA ARG A 613 26.95 -21.17 -6.54
C ARG A 613 26.35 -22.21 -5.58
N GLY A 614 27.16 -23.05 -4.94
CA GLY A 614 26.74 -23.91 -3.82
C GLY A 614 25.93 -25.18 -4.14
N LEU A 615 25.96 -25.68 -5.39
CA LEU A 615 25.23 -26.89 -5.80
C LEU A 615 26.18 -28.09 -5.97
N THR A 616 25.96 -29.19 -5.23
CA THR A 616 26.95 -30.28 -5.05
C THR A 616 26.76 -31.55 -5.90
N ASP A 617 25.87 -31.57 -6.92
CA ASP A 617 25.62 -32.76 -7.74
C ASP A 617 26.16 -32.65 -9.17
N LEU A 618 26.87 -33.69 -9.64
CA LEU A 618 27.46 -33.78 -10.99
C LEU A 618 26.40 -34.20 -12.03
N PRO A 619 26.30 -33.53 -13.19
CA PRO A 619 25.28 -33.86 -14.18
C PRO A 619 25.61 -35.18 -14.91
N SER A 620 24.62 -36.06 -15.06
CA SER A 620 24.73 -37.28 -15.86
C SER A 620 24.59 -37.00 -17.35
N ARG A 621 25.24 -37.84 -18.16
CA ARG A 621 25.36 -37.74 -19.64
C ARG A 621 24.02 -37.75 -20.41
N GLU A 622 22.89 -37.95 -19.74
CA GLU A 622 21.55 -37.98 -20.37
C GLU A 622 20.87 -36.62 -20.49
N LEU A 623 21.36 -35.55 -19.86
CA LEU A 623 20.68 -34.25 -19.85
C LEU A 623 20.90 -33.38 -21.11
N ILE A 624 21.84 -33.74 -21.99
CA ILE A 624 22.10 -32.99 -23.26
C ILE A 624 21.26 -33.55 -24.44
N GLN A 625 20.56 -34.68 -24.26
CA GLN A 625 19.70 -35.24 -25.31
C GLN A 625 18.21 -34.89 -25.15
N GLN A 626 17.83 -34.20 -24.07
CA GLN A 626 16.42 -33.81 -23.82
C GLN A 626 16.04 -32.38 -24.22
N GLN A 627 16.99 -31.53 -24.65
CA GLN A 627 16.65 -30.16 -25.08
C GLN A 627 16.24 -30.05 -26.57
N HIS A 628 15.95 -31.17 -27.23
CA HIS A 628 15.29 -31.17 -28.55
C HIS A 628 13.77 -31.40 -28.50
N LEU A 629 13.16 -31.42 -27.31
CA LEU A 629 11.71 -31.50 -27.14
C LEU A 629 11.24 -30.46 -26.11
N GLY A 630 11.01 -29.24 -26.57
CA GLY A 630 10.37 -28.21 -25.76
C GLY A 630 9.91 -27.02 -26.59
N ASN A 631 8.60 -26.76 -26.54
CA ASN A 631 7.93 -25.50 -26.89
C ASN A 631 7.59 -25.24 -28.37
N ARG A 632 6.54 -25.94 -28.84
CA ARG A 632 5.46 -25.25 -29.58
C ARG A 632 4.80 -24.25 -28.61
N ARG A 633 5.30 -23.02 -28.59
CA ARG A 633 4.52 -21.84 -28.19
C ARG A 633 4.24 -21.01 -29.43
N GLU A 634 3.03 -20.47 -29.45
CA GLU A 634 2.35 -19.84 -30.57
C GLU A 634 3.19 -18.72 -31.20
N ARG A 635 3.30 -18.76 -32.52
CA ARG A 635 3.78 -17.62 -33.30
C ARG A 635 2.72 -16.54 -33.23
N THR A 636 3.00 -15.49 -32.48
CA THR A 636 2.33 -14.21 -32.64
C THR A 636 2.59 -13.69 -34.05
N SER A 637 1.50 -13.23 -34.66
CA SER A 637 1.40 -12.73 -36.02
C SER A 637 2.28 -11.49 -36.23
N SER A 638 3.15 -11.57 -37.23
CA SER A 638 3.87 -10.42 -37.76
C SER A 638 2.88 -9.39 -38.34
N MET A 639 3.01 -8.15 -37.88
CA MET A 639 2.26 -6.92 -38.24
C MET A 639 2.44 -6.49 -39.71
N PHE A 640 2.96 -7.37 -40.57
CA PHE A 640 3.18 -7.13 -42.00
C PHE A 640 2.21 -7.91 -42.91
N ASN A 641 1.39 -8.82 -42.35
CA ASN A 641 0.36 -9.56 -43.09
C ASN A 641 -1.03 -8.93 -43.06
N GLU A 642 -1.23 -7.83 -42.32
CA GLU A 642 -2.53 -7.14 -42.22
C GLU A 642 -2.70 -6.01 -43.24
N PHE A 643 -1.63 -5.58 -43.93
CA PHE A 643 -1.69 -4.52 -44.95
C PHE A 643 -2.03 -5.00 -46.37
N ARG A 644 -2.33 -6.30 -46.56
CA ARG A 644 -2.66 -6.87 -47.89
C ARG A 644 -4.09 -7.40 -48.02
N ARG A 645 -4.95 -7.11 -47.05
CA ARG A 645 -6.41 -7.34 -47.10
C ARG A 645 -7.19 -6.06 -46.80
N SER A 646 -6.89 -4.99 -47.52
CA SER A 646 -7.85 -3.90 -47.77
C SER A 646 -7.57 -3.26 -49.14
N ARG A 647 -7.98 -3.97 -50.19
CA ARG A 647 -8.48 -3.42 -51.45
C ARG A 647 -9.38 -4.41 -52.12
#